data_AF-A0A2P4PGN3-F1
#
_entry.id   AF-A0A2P4PGN3-F1
#
_cell.length_a   1.000
_cell.length_b   1.000
_cell.length_c   1.000
_cell.angle_alpha   90.00
_cell.angle_beta   90.00
_cell.angle_gamma   90.00
#
_symmetry.space_group_name_H-M   'P 1'
#
loop_
_entity.id
_entity.type
_entity.pdbx_description
1 polymer ?
#
loop_
_entity_poly.entity_id
_entity_poly.type
_entity_poly.pdbx_seq_one_letter_code
_entity_poly.pdbx_strand_id
1 'polypeptide(L)'
;MDRALTCLLVNVKANTRSFKAIPIYKNADKKIVQLHGHLIQLDQITIMLLRDLIYEHYDTKLWKVNLDTADIENKKISTKDDIIKLGGKEMTPSDMLEVYIQDELNSLNFMPNKIHIIAIDYTTPTIAPEKKIWVCYDRCPIAFSKEELESKGICDVDDLKREIRDRLSSLSNYTNDMLSLRKKNETEILAPTISIDNLYSMEFMELDVIVDKENYRPNKKVKLEEAKKVKKIWVYYEEFSLTFRKEDCDSKGIYDVDGLRREIKDSFNTLSDYSYEMVFLRNRNETEFLDPAISIDVLYGMKLEVIIVNKKNDNKSTSSRKKMNNIESKRIEKAFQTKYQGTVLEKFYIRLNFFHEIWLSDSRYVPYLAIIQSSGSGKTRLVAELRTKGIYVLYICKRSEDSTGYPKSTPFAQKVLDTIRDDEFGALLCGAIEEIKNKGWSAEEFWDIQVKGDHECEEFWNVVLGSLDLESSQSKCNNEEFVKDLFPQIGISVVCCIDEAHELITQRNSGETCFVKWRRQIKKISWKGFFNVVLSTNGKIGNFLPPTIKDTVSARTTNFQIFPAYLDVSTTDVLALLVENVGKENFDKDYDLKRAVYLGTPLWGSLAQAGESLKDLILLASEKIRNFSKKKDDYIANLACISCTLALEVSPRIAEVDNLIASHMATAIGISPDRTSILCTYPSDAILASGALKGIINVGWENCLDTLVELLSRGVVEVGERGELVNRILFLMRYAVVAREIFLGSATYLEKIPLKLFLEKIDGHSMLLDELKINDAKVGFNHWISLLATNMDYVNESEGNKFLTEDLVKEAYHRHAAIRMPFGFKDIDHVIPFKYSSDYGVILIQNKNAKQSTYKSVDNFALTNPASVGIRQKDYKVLGIYADFHQGELPYKATSEIKSIDYISTRSRPGEKANIMYIRGVEAFEFDNEINKRLFKVLYTRPWPLDRYWSTFGENELVRKDEIKSFLPIIFKQNKGESLIDKWKM
;
A
#
# COMPACT_ATOMS: atom_id res chain seq x y z
N MET A 1 52.93 -31.62 -10.87
CA MET A 1 51.60 -31.16 -10.42
C MET A 1 51.71 -30.93 -8.94
N ASP A 2 51.63 -29.68 -8.49
CA ASP A 2 51.64 -29.38 -7.07
C ASP A 2 50.24 -29.61 -6.51
N ARG A 3 50.15 -30.36 -5.41
CA ARG A 3 48.88 -30.67 -4.75
C ARG A 3 48.40 -29.40 -4.05
N ALA A 4 47.30 -28.81 -4.53
CA ALA A 4 46.85 -27.49 -4.10
C ALA A 4 45.73 -27.55 -3.04
N LEU A 5 44.82 -28.52 -3.13
CA LEU A 5 43.70 -28.69 -2.20
C LEU A 5 43.28 -30.16 -2.13
N THR A 6 42.69 -30.61 -1.01
CA THR A 6 42.01 -31.90 -0.91
C THR A 6 40.60 -31.68 -0.38
N CYS A 7 39.57 -32.00 -1.19
CA CYS A 7 38.17 -31.97 -0.76
C CYS A 7 37.80 -33.32 -0.14
N LEU A 8 37.18 -33.33 1.04
CA LEU A 8 36.73 -34.56 1.71
C LEU A 8 35.23 -34.76 1.47
N LEU A 9 34.89 -35.84 0.79
CA LEU A 9 33.52 -36.30 0.62
C LEU A 9 33.16 -37.27 1.74
N VAL A 10 32.05 -37.00 2.42
CA VAL A 10 31.50 -37.85 3.47
C VAL A 10 30.19 -38.45 3.00
N ASN A 11 30.17 -39.78 2.89
CA ASN A 11 28.95 -40.55 2.67
C ASN A 11 28.33 -40.87 4.04
N VAL A 12 27.10 -40.42 4.28
CA VAL A 12 26.34 -40.76 5.49
C VAL A 12 25.19 -41.68 5.08
N LYS A 13 25.42 -43.00 5.16
CA LYS A 13 24.37 -44.01 5.05
C LYS A 13 24.15 -44.67 6.41
N ALA A 14 22.92 -45.13 6.68
CA ALA A 14 22.34 -45.45 7.98
C ALA A 14 23.15 -46.27 9.01
N ASN A 15 24.36 -46.77 8.71
CA ASN A 15 25.37 -47.20 9.70
C ASN A 15 26.83 -47.28 9.16
N THR A 16 27.15 -46.71 7.99
CA THR A 16 28.51 -46.73 7.42
C THR A 16 28.90 -45.34 6.93
N ARG A 17 30.08 -44.86 7.38
CA ARG A 17 30.70 -43.62 6.92
C ARG A 17 31.92 -43.96 6.08
N SER A 18 31.95 -43.50 4.83
CA SER A 18 33.15 -43.58 3.99
C SER A 18 33.62 -42.19 3.64
N PHE A 19 34.94 -42.01 3.67
CA PHE A 19 35.61 -40.76 3.34
C PHE A 19 36.31 -40.93 2.00
N LYS A 20 36.04 -40.04 1.05
CA LYS A 20 36.75 -40.00 -0.24
C LYS A 20 37.45 -38.66 -0.39
N ALA A 21 38.77 -38.69 -0.43
CA ALA A 21 39.57 -37.50 -0.71
C ALA A 21 39.61 -37.26 -2.23
N ILE A 22 39.21 -36.06 -2.65
CA ILE A 22 39.37 -35.59 -4.02
C ILE A 22 40.55 -34.61 -4.06
N PRO A 23 41.71 -35.03 -4.59
CA PRO A 23 42.86 -34.15 -4.77
C PRO A 23 42.62 -33.21 -5.95
N ILE A 24 42.83 -31.91 -5.71
CA ILE A 24 42.83 -30.87 -6.74
C ILE A 24 44.29 -30.45 -6.95
N TYR A 25 44.75 -30.54 -8.18
CA TYR A 25 46.09 -30.17 -8.58
C TYR A 25 46.07 -28.84 -9.32
N LYS A 26 47.12 -28.05 -9.09
CA LYS A 26 47.39 -26.87 -9.90
C LYS A 26 48.39 -27.23 -10.99
N ASN A 27 48.03 -26.97 -12.24
CA ASN A 27 48.92 -27.13 -13.39
C ASN A 27 48.87 -25.84 -14.23
N ALA A 28 49.94 -25.04 -14.15
CA ALA A 28 49.97 -23.66 -14.65
C ALA A 28 48.79 -22.82 -14.12
N ASP A 29 48.00 -22.21 -15.03
CA ASP A 29 46.83 -21.39 -14.71
C ASP A 29 45.53 -22.20 -14.53
N LYS A 30 45.58 -23.53 -14.67
CA LYS A 30 44.39 -24.38 -14.63
C LYS A 30 44.36 -25.27 -13.40
N LYS A 31 43.16 -25.41 -12.82
CA LYS A 31 42.88 -26.29 -11.68
C LYS A 31 42.24 -27.57 -12.20
N ILE A 32 42.87 -28.70 -11.92
CA ILE A 32 42.45 -30.01 -12.43
C ILE A 32 42.22 -31.00 -11.29
N VAL A 33 41.21 -31.84 -11.44
CA VAL A 33 40.85 -32.89 -10.51
C VAL A 33 41.06 -34.24 -11.18
N GLN A 34 41.63 -35.20 -10.45
CA GLN A 34 41.73 -36.57 -10.93
C GLN A 34 40.57 -37.40 -10.35
N LEU A 35 39.64 -37.82 -11.22
CA LEU A 35 38.49 -38.65 -10.85
C LEU A 35 38.49 -39.92 -11.72
N HIS A 36 38.47 -41.09 -11.08
CA HIS A 36 38.47 -42.41 -11.74
C HIS A 36 39.55 -42.59 -12.83
N GLY A 37 40.74 -42.01 -12.63
CA GLY A 37 41.86 -42.09 -13.57
C GLY A 37 41.87 -41.01 -14.67
N HIS A 38 40.81 -40.20 -14.79
CA HIS A 38 40.73 -39.09 -15.74
C HIS A 38 41.07 -37.75 -15.09
N LEU A 39 41.78 -36.88 -15.82
CA LEU A 39 42.07 -35.50 -15.42
C LEU A 39 41.01 -34.56 -16.03
N ILE A 40 40.26 -33.88 -15.18
CA ILE A 40 39.14 -32.99 -15.58
C ILE A 40 39.42 -31.59 -15.02
N GLN A 41 39.13 -30.53 -15.79
CA GLN A 41 39.25 -29.15 -15.28
C GLN A 41 38.11 -28.85 -14.30
N LEU A 42 38.42 -28.13 -13.22
CA LEU A 42 37.47 -27.89 -12.12
C LEU A 42 36.24 -27.08 -12.56
N ASP A 43 36.43 -26.17 -13.51
CA ASP A 43 35.40 -25.36 -14.17
C ASP A 43 34.52 -26.16 -15.15
N GLN A 44 34.75 -27.48 -15.29
CA GLN A 44 33.94 -28.40 -16.09
C GLN A 44 33.17 -29.41 -15.24
N ILE A 45 33.33 -29.40 -13.91
CA ILE A 45 32.65 -30.33 -13.00
C ILE A 45 31.43 -29.63 -12.39
N THR A 46 30.23 -29.99 -12.84
CA THR A 46 28.99 -29.60 -12.16
C THR A 46 28.79 -30.39 -10.87
N ILE A 47 27.98 -29.86 -9.94
CA ILE A 47 27.60 -30.59 -8.72
C ILE A 47 26.82 -31.86 -9.05
N MET A 48 26.02 -31.86 -10.12
CA MET A 48 25.34 -33.06 -10.63
C MET A 48 26.33 -34.12 -11.11
N LEU A 49 27.33 -33.76 -11.92
CA LEU A 49 28.37 -34.70 -12.35
C LEU A 49 29.18 -35.24 -11.16
N LEU A 50 29.50 -34.37 -10.20
CA LEU A 50 30.17 -34.78 -8.97
C LEU A 50 29.31 -35.78 -8.18
N ARG A 51 28.01 -35.51 -8.03
CA ARG A 51 27.04 -36.40 -7.37
C ARG A 51 26.94 -37.76 -8.06
N ASP A 52 26.76 -37.76 -9.38
CA ASP A 52 26.59 -38.98 -10.18
C ASP A 52 27.87 -39.85 -10.18
N LEU A 53 29.05 -39.22 -10.01
CA LEU A 53 30.33 -39.91 -9.80
C LEU A 53 30.49 -40.51 -8.38
N ILE A 54 29.67 -40.10 -7.41
CA ILE A 54 29.71 -40.57 -6.02
C ILE A 54 28.60 -41.60 -5.77
N TYR A 55 27.42 -41.42 -6.37
CA TYR A 55 26.24 -42.28 -6.21
C TYR A 55 25.59 -42.58 -7.57
N GLU A 56 25.28 -43.85 -7.81
CA GLU A 56 24.55 -44.31 -9.01
C GLU A 56 23.03 -44.02 -8.97
N HIS A 57 22.54 -43.18 -8.03
CA HIS A 57 21.11 -42.93 -7.79
C HIS A 57 20.76 -41.43 -7.77
N TYR A 58 19.53 -41.11 -8.19
CA TYR A 58 19.11 -39.75 -8.57
C TYR A 58 18.70 -38.80 -7.43
N ASP A 59 18.61 -39.26 -6.17
CA ASP A 59 17.92 -38.51 -5.09
C ASP A 59 18.81 -38.05 -3.92
N THR A 60 20.13 -37.99 -4.12
CA THR A 60 21.09 -37.52 -3.10
C THR A 60 21.35 -36.02 -3.22
N LYS A 61 21.31 -35.28 -2.10
CA LYS A 61 21.71 -33.85 -2.06
C LYS A 61 23.11 -33.68 -1.49
N LEU A 62 23.89 -32.78 -2.08
CA LEU A 62 25.24 -32.42 -1.64
C LEU A 62 25.21 -31.09 -0.87
N TRP A 63 25.94 -31.04 0.23
CA TRP A 63 26.04 -29.87 1.09
C TRP A 63 27.50 -29.51 1.31
N LYS A 64 27.84 -28.22 1.17
CA LYS A 64 29.15 -27.69 1.58
C LYS A 64 29.11 -27.31 3.04
N VAL A 65 30.05 -27.84 3.83
CA VAL A 65 30.21 -27.53 5.26
C VAL A 65 31.68 -27.21 5.55
N ASN A 66 31.94 -26.27 6.45
CA ASN A 66 33.30 -25.84 6.83
C ASN A 66 33.55 -26.14 8.31
N LEU A 67 34.20 -27.27 8.63
CA LEU A 67 34.38 -27.80 10.00
C LEU A 67 35.71 -28.55 10.16
N ASP A 68 36.09 -28.84 11.42
CA ASP A 68 37.28 -29.64 11.71
C ASP A 68 36.97 -31.16 11.62
N THR A 69 37.96 -31.97 11.25
CA THR A 69 37.74 -33.40 10.97
C THR A 69 37.26 -34.16 12.22
N ALA A 70 37.69 -33.71 13.40
CA ALA A 70 37.30 -34.25 14.70
C ALA A 70 35.81 -34.03 15.04
N ASP A 71 35.20 -32.95 14.54
CA ASP A 71 33.77 -32.66 14.77
C ASP A 71 32.86 -33.61 13.99
N ILE A 72 33.33 -34.08 12.84
CA ILE A 72 32.62 -35.06 12.00
C ILE A 72 32.70 -36.45 12.63
N GLU A 73 33.86 -36.86 13.14
CA GLU A 73 34.08 -38.17 13.79
C GLU A 73 33.25 -38.34 15.08
N ASN A 74 32.98 -37.26 15.82
CA ASN A 74 32.20 -37.24 17.07
C ASN A 74 30.67 -37.44 16.93
N LYS A 75 30.18 -37.98 15.80
CA LYS A 75 28.80 -38.47 15.58
C LYS A 75 27.65 -37.46 15.83
N LYS A 76 27.70 -36.23 15.29
CA LYS A 76 26.56 -35.27 15.32
C LYS A 76 26.08 -34.77 13.94
N ILE A 77 26.19 -35.60 12.90
CA ILE A 77 25.61 -35.27 11.58
C ILE A 77 24.94 -36.54 11.04
N SER A 78 23.61 -36.58 11.12
CA SER A 78 22.77 -37.66 10.59
C SER A 78 21.56 -37.16 9.82
N THR A 79 21.15 -35.91 10.05
CA THR A 79 19.97 -35.31 9.43
C THR A 79 20.31 -34.02 8.71
N LYS A 80 19.40 -33.59 7.81
CA LYS A 80 19.45 -32.29 7.15
C LYS A 80 19.53 -31.14 8.17
N ASP A 81 18.80 -31.25 9.27
CA ASP A 81 18.72 -30.20 10.29
C ASP A 81 20.05 -30.04 11.05
N ASP A 82 20.82 -31.11 11.19
CA ASP A 82 22.17 -31.06 11.77
C ASP A 82 23.11 -30.23 10.88
N ILE A 83 23.06 -30.45 9.56
CA ILE A 83 23.88 -29.71 8.59
C ILE A 83 23.52 -28.22 8.57
N ILE A 84 22.22 -27.89 8.61
CA ILE A 84 21.76 -26.49 8.61
C ILE A 84 22.24 -25.77 9.88
N LYS A 85 22.16 -26.41 11.05
CA LYS A 85 22.66 -25.84 12.32
C LYS A 85 24.17 -25.55 12.28
N LEU A 86 24.93 -26.33 11.51
CA LEU A 86 26.37 -26.17 11.35
C LEU A 86 26.75 -25.16 10.25
N GLY A 87 25.78 -24.40 9.71
CA GLY A 87 26.02 -23.42 8.67
C GLY A 87 26.28 -24.04 7.29
N GLY A 88 25.88 -25.30 7.07
CA GLY A 88 26.01 -25.97 5.79
C GLY A 88 25.15 -25.32 4.70
N LYS A 89 25.70 -25.24 3.49
CA LYS A 89 25.04 -24.68 2.30
C LYS A 89 24.67 -25.81 1.34
N GLU A 90 23.38 -25.97 1.03
CA GLU A 90 22.91 -26.89 -0.01
C GLU A 90 23.50 -26.45 -1.37
N MET A 91 24.06 -27.40 -2.11
CA MET A 91 24.71 -27.13 -3.39
C MET A 91 23.72 -27.38 -4.53
N THR A 92 23.55 -26.41 -5.44
CA THR A 92 22.65 -26.56 -6.59
C THR A 92 23.24 -27.52 -7.62
N PRO A 93 22.48 -28.49 -8.17
CA PRO A 93 23.00 -29.48 -9.13
C PRO A 93 23.60 -28.89 -10.41
N SER A 94 23.02 -27.80 -10.92
CA SER A 94 23.41 -27.16 -12.19
C SER A 94 24.66 -26.28 -12.08
N ASP A 95 25.09 -25.93 -10.87
CA ASP A 95 26.22 -25.04 -10.64
C ASP A 95 27.55 -25.81 -10.73
N MET A 96 28.65 -25.09 -10.99
CA MET A 96 30.00 -25.67 -11.04
C MET A 96 30.60 -25.83 -9.65
N LEU A 97 31.36 -26.91 -9.43
CA LEU A 97 32.08 -27.14 -8.18
C LEU A 97 32.99 -25.96 -7.82
N GLU A 98 33.68 -25.38 -8.82
CA GLU A 98 34.57 -24.23 -8.60
C GLU A 98 33.88 -23.05 -7.91
N VAL A 99 32.62 -22.75 -8.24
CA VAL A 99 31.85 -21.64 -7.63
C VAL A 99 31.77 -21.80 -6.12
N TYR A 100 31.59 -23.04 -5.64
CA TYR A 100 31.45 -23.30 -4.22
C TYR A 100 32.78 -23.33 -3.48
N ILE A 101 33.92 -23.47 -4.15
CA ILE A 101 35.24 -23.50 -3.50
C ILE A 101 36.15 -22.34 -3.95
N GLN A 102 35.61 -21.33 -4.63
CA GLN A 102 36.35 -20.23 -5.26
C GLN A 102 37.08 -19.36 -4.23
N ASP A 103 36.43 -19.05 -3.12
CA ASP A 103 37.01 -18.26 -2.02
C ASP A 103 38.25 -18.95 -1.44
N GLU A 104 38.21 -20.27 -1.34
CA GLU A 104 39.30 -21.09 -0.81
C GLU A 104 40.42 -21.30 -1.82
N LEU A 105 40.10 -21.31 -3.11
CA LEU A 105 41.10 -21.35 -4.19
C LEU A 105 41.90 -20.04 -4.30
N ASN A 106 41.38 -18.93 -3.79
CA ASN A 106 41.99 -17.60 -3.87
C ASN A 106 42.70 -17.18 -2.55
N SER A 107 42.57 -17.96 -1.48
CA SER A 107 43.12 -17.61 -0.16
C SER A 107 44.52 -18.18 0.06
N LEU A 108 45.48 -17.31 0.44
CA LEU A 108 46.87 -17.68 0.79
C LEU A 108 47.01 -18.35 2.17
N ASN A 109 46.03 -18.18 3.07
CA ASN A 109 46.08 -18.62 4.47
C ASN A 109 45.10 -19.75 4.80
N PHE A 110 44.61 -20.46 3.80
CA PHE A 110 43.56 -21.46 3.99
C PHE A 110 44.12 -22.88 4.09
N MET A 111 43.73 -23.62 5.13
CA MET A 111 44.13 -25.02 5.35
C MET A 111 43.11 -25.93 4.62
N PRO A 112 43.53 -26.73 3.62
CA PRO A 112 42.62 -27.51 2.76
C PRO A 112 41.67 -28.47 3.48
N ASN A 113 42.01 -28.88 4.71
CA ASN A 113 41.34 -29.95 5.44
C ASN A 113 40.01 -29.54 6.09
N LYS A 114 39.51 -28.31 5.89
CA LYS A 114 38.29 -27.81 6.55
C LYS A 114 37.03 -27.83 5.68
N ILE A 115 37.14 -28.08 4.37
CA ILE A 115 35.96 -28.16 3.49
C ILE A 115 35.51 -29.61 3.36
N HIS A 116 34.32 -29.88 3.85
CA HIS A 116 33.67 -31.18 3.74
C HIS A 116 32.42 -31.05 2.87
N ILE A 117 32.35 -31.83 1.80
CA ILE A 117 31.12 -32.01 1.03
C ILE A 117 30.43 -33.25 1.58
N ILE A 118 29.26 -33.04 2.19
CA ILE A 118 28.49 -34.11 2.80
C ILE A 118 27.36 -34.49 1.87
N ALA A 119 27.29 -35.77 1.52
CA ALA A 119 26.17 -36.35 0.83
C ALA A 119 25.18 -36.91 1.86
N ILE A 120 23.95 -36.39 1.87
CA ILE A 120 22.85 -36.99 2.63
C ILE A 120 22.01 -37.82 1.68
N ASP A 121 21.98 -39.12 1.94
CA ASP A 121 21.05 -40.05 1.32
C ASP A 121 19.67 -39.88 2.01
N TYR A 122 18.64 -39.46 1.28
CA TYR A 122 17.28 -39.34 1.81
C TYR A 122 16.56 -40.69 1.89
N THR A 123 17.26 -41.82 1.74
CA THR A 123 16.69 -43.12 2.07
C THR A 123 16.48 -43.21 3.58
N THR A 124 15.35 -42.69 4.04
CA THR A 124 14.68 -43.12 5.26
C THR A 124 14.71 -44.64 5.34
N PRO A 125 14.92 -45.25 6.53
CA PRO A 125 14.52 -46.63 6.73
C PRO A 125 13.07 -46.73 6.26
N THR A 126 12.82 -47.65 5.35
CA THR A 126 11.57 -47.83 4.62
C THR A 126 10.40 -47.94 5.60
N ILE A 127 9.77 -46.81 5.92
CA ILE A 127 8.33 -46.76 6.11
C ILE A 127 7.85 -46.28 4.76
N ALA A 128 7.35 -47.22 3.96
CA ALA A 128 6.73 -46.88 2.69
C ALA A 128 5.73 -45.74 2.94
N PRO A 129 5.72 -44.66 2.13
CA PRO A 129 4.64 -43.69 2.22
C PRO A 129 3.35 -44.49 2.07
N GLU A 130 2.44 -44.38 3.05
CA GLU A 130 1.12 -44.97 2.95
C GLU A 130 0.57 -44.61 1.57
N LYS A 131 0.44 -45.61 0.68
CA LYS A 131 -0.31 -45.40 -0.55
C LYS A 131 -1.70 -44.94 -0.12
N LYS A 132 -2.15 -43.82 -0.68
CA LYS A 132 -3.51 -43.29 -0.49
C LYS A 132 -4.24 -43.29 -1.82
N ILE A 133 -5.51 -43.61 -1.79
CA ILE A 133 -6.40 -43.49 -2.95
C ILE A 133 -7.05 -42.13 -2.90
N TRP A 134 -6.83 -41.32 -3.92
CA TRP A 134 -7.48 -40.03 -4.09
C TRP A 134 -8.72 -40.20 -4.95
N VAL A 135 -9.84 -39.65 -4.53
CA VAL A 135 -11.09 -39.64 -5.26
C VAL A 135 -11.48 -38.18 -5.52
N CYS A 136 -11.69 -37.83 -6.79
CA CYS A 136 -12.07 -36.49 -7.22
C CYS A 136 -13.53 -36.47 -7.69
N TYR A 137 -14.31 -35.51 -7.18
CA TYR A 137 -15.61 -35.15 -7.73
C TYR A 137 -15.78 -33.63 -7.69
N ASP A 138 -16.15 -33.02 -8.82
CA ASP A 138 -16.33 -31.56 -8.98
C ASP A 138 -15.18 -30.71 -8.42
N ARG A 139 -13.94 -31.10 -8.75
CA ARG A 139 -12.68 -30.46 -8.29
C ARG A 139 -12.43 -30.52 -6.76
N CYS A 140 -13.15 -31.35 -6.03
CA CYS A 140 -12.90 -31.62 -4.61
C CYS A 140 -12.21 -33.00 -4.45
N PRO A 141 -10.90 -33.04 -4.13
CA PRO A 141 -10.20 -34.29 -3.88
C PRO A 141 -10.37 -34.75 -2.43
N ILE A 142 -10.72 -36.02 -2.24
CA ILE A 142 -10.71 -36.69 -0.93
C ILE A 142 -9.74 -37.87 -0.97
N ALA A 143 -9.00 -38.10 0.11
CA ALA A 143 -8.02 -39.18 0.20
C ALA A 143 -8.46 -40.23 1.23
N PHE A 144 -8.16 -41.49 0.93
CA PHE A 144 -8.34 -42.61 1.83
C PHE A 144 -6.99 -43.31 2.03
N SER A 145 -6.62 -43.63 3.27
CA SER A 145 -5.53 -44.56 3.55
C SER A 145 -6.08 -45.98 3.70
N LYS A 146 -5.23 -46.98 3.49
CA LYS A 146 -5.62 -48.38 3.59
C LYS A 146 -6.12 -48.73 5.00
N GLU A 147 -5.40 -48.27 6.02
CA GLU A 147 -5.75 -48.45 7.44
C GLU A 147 -7.11 -47.81 7.79
N GLU A 148 -7.43 -46.66 7.20
CA GLU A 148 -8.71 -45.99 7.40
C GLU A 148 -9.88 -46.84 6.87
N LEU A 149 -9.75 -47.37 5.65
CA LEU A 149 -10.78 -48.19 5.02
C LEU A 149 -10.95 -49.54 5.72
N GLU A 150 -9.85 -50.17 6.14
CA GLU A 150 -9.85 -51.41 6.93
C GLU A 150 -10.53 -51.22 8.29
N SER A 151 -10.24 -50.11 8.99
CA SER A 151 -10.86 -49.80 10.28
C SER A 151 -12.39 -49.63 10.19
N LYS A 152 -12.90 -49.28 9.01
CA LYS A 152 -14.32 -49.11 8.70
C LYS A 152 -14.96 -50.35 8.06
N GLY A 153 -14.20 -51.43 7.86
CA GLY A 153 -14.67 -52.66 7.23
C GLY A 153 -15.02 -52.54 5.75
N ILE A 154 -14.40 -51.59 5.04
CA ILE A 154 -14.64 -51.36 3.61
C ILE A 154 -13.77 -52.32 2.80
N CYS A 155 -14.39 -53.30 2.15
CA CYS A 155 -13.66 -54.43 1.54
C CYS A 155 -13.50 -54.30 0.02
N ASP A 156 -14.42 -53.62 -0.65
CA ASP A 156 -14.46 -53.48 -2.10
C ASP A 156 -14.85 -52.08 -2.59
N VAL A 157 -14.85 -51.90 -3.91
CA VAL A 157 -15.20 -50.64 -4.58
C VAL A 157 -16.63 -50.20 -4.29
N ASP A 158 -17.57 -51.12 -4.05
CA ASP A 158 -18.97 -50.75 -3.76
C ASP A 158 -19.14 -50.20 -2.33
N ASP A 159 -18.45 -50.79 -1.37
CA ASP A 159 -18.35 -50.24 -0.01
C ASP A 159 -17.67 -48.87 -0.01
N LEU A 160 -16.64 -48.67 -0.85
CA LEU A 160 -15.95 -47.39 -0.98
C LEU A 160 -16.85 -46.28 -1.52
N LYS A 161 -17.77 -46.58 -2.46
CA LYS A 161 -18.76 -45.60 -2.96
C LYS A 161 -19.67 -45.08 -1.83
N ARG A 162 -20.02 -45.94 -0.87
CA ARG A 162 -20.83 -45.55 0.30
C ARG A 162 -20.10 -44.52 1.15
N GLU A 163 -18.83 -44.78 1.47
CA GLU A 163 -17.99 -43.89 2.27
C GLU A 163 -17.69 -42.56 1.53
N ILE A 164 -17.47 -42.61 0.21
CA ILE A 164 -17.31 -41.39 -0.61
C ILE A 164 -18.56 -40.50 -0.53
N ARG A 165 -19.76 -41.10 -0.59
CA ARG A 165 -21.01 -40.34 -0.43
C ARG A 165 -21.10 -39.69 0.94
N ASP A 166 -20.80 -40.44 1.99
CA ASP A 166 -20.93 -39.94 3.36
C ASP A 166 -19.96 -38.78 3.63
N ARG A 167 -18.76 -38.79 3.02
CA ARG A 167 -17.79 -37.70 3.10
C ARG A 167 -18.11 -36.50 2.21
N LEU A 168 -18.78 -36.70 1.07
CA LEU A 168 -19.12 -35.62 0.12
C LEU A 168 -20.60 -35.29 0.19
N SER A 169 -20.94 -34.23 0.93
CA SER A 169 -22.34 -33.79 1.11
C SER A 169 -23.07 -33.49 -0.21
N SER A 170 -22.35 -33.19 -1.30
CA SER A 170 -22.90 -32.98 -2.65
C SER A 170 -23.42 -34.27 -3.31
N LEU A 171 -22.92 -35.44 -2.91
CA LEU A 171 -23.32 -36.75 -3.42
C LEU A 171 -24.45 -37.41 -2.61
N SER A 172 -24.85 -36.80 -1.49
CA SER A 172 -25.87 -37.32 -0.56
C SER A 172 -27.25 -37.60 -1.19
N ASN A 173 -27.55 -37.01 -2.36
CA ASN A 173 -28.81 -37.17 -3.08
C ASN A 173 -28.83 -38.33 -4.10
N TYR A 174 -27.73 -39.06 -4.29
CA TYR A 174 -27.62 -40.16 -5.26
C TYR A 174 -27.50 -41.50 -4.52
N THR A 175 -28.05 -42.61 -5.05
CA THR A 175 -27.88 -43.95 -4.45
C THR A 175 -26.56 -44.60 -4.87
N ASN A 176 -26.10 -45.66 -4.18
CA ASN A 176 -24.81 -46.33 -4.48
C ASN A 176 -24.76 -46.84 -5.91
N ASP A 177 -25.88 -47.38 -6.38
CA ASP A 177 -26.04 -47.90 -7.74
C ASP A 177 -25.92 -46.81 -8.82
N MET A 178 -26.10 -45.53 -8.46
CA MET A 178 -25.93 -44.39 -9.36
C MET A 178 -24.49 -43.84 -9.38
N LEU A 179 -23.61 -44.35 -8.52
CA LEU A 179 -22.21 -43.94 -8.47
C LEU A 179 -21.33 -45.01 -9.12
N SER A 180 -20.49 -44.55 -10.05
CA SER A 180 -19.47 -45.36 -10.68
C SER A 180 -18.11 -44.72 -10.45
N LEU A 181 -17.09 -45.53 -10.14
CA LEU A 181 -15.72 -45.07 -9.99
C LEU A 181 -14.93 -45.48 -11.21
N ARG A 182 -14.07 -44.59 -11.70
CA ARG A 182 -13.11 -44.92 -12.75
C ARG A 182 -11.76 -44.32 -12.42
N LYS A 183 -10.72 -44.77 -13.09
CA LYS A 183 -9.42 -44.11 -12.97
C LYS A 183 -9.44 -42.78 -13.69
N LYS A 184 -8.73 -41.80 -13.13
CA LYS A 184 -8.62 -40.48 -13.74
C LYS A 184 -7.93 -40.58 -15.11
N ASN A 185 -8.51 -39.95 -16.13
CA ASN A 185 -8.11 -40.00 -17.54
C ASN A 185 -8.34 -41.33 -18.28
N GLU A 186 -9.00 -42.31 -17.67
CA GLU A 186 -9.49 -43.51 -18.37
C GLU A 186 -11.00 -43.42 -18.61
N THR A 187 -11.50 -44.21 -19.55
CA THR A 187 -12.94 -44.28 -19.88
C THR A 187 -13.66 -45.45 -19.24
N GLU A 188 -12.92 -46.45 -18.75
CA GLU A 188 -13.45 -47.71 -18.23
C GLU A 188 -13.83 -47.59 -16.75
N ILE A 189 -15.02 -48.08 -16.38
CA ILE A 189 -15.53 -48.05 -15.01
C ILE A 189 -15.01 -49.26 -14.24
N LEU A 190 -14.59 -49.05 -12.99
CA LEU A 190 -14.14 -50.10 -12.10
C LEU A 190 -15.31 -51.02 -11.72
N ALA A 191 -15.10 -52.33 -11.83
CA ALA A 191 -16.08 -53.31 -11.37
C ALA A 191 -16.30 -53.18 -9.84
N PRO A 192 -17.54 -53.22 -9.35
CA PRO A 192 -17.86 -53.03 -7.94
C PRO A 192 -17.23 -54.10 -7.03
N THR A 193 -16.92 -55.28 -7.58
CA THR A 193 -16.32 -56.42 -6.87
C THR A 193 -14.79 -56.33 -6.73
N ILE A 194 -14.15 -55.27 -7.23
CA ILE A 194 -12.70 -55.09 -7.05
C ILE A 194 -12.43 -54.83 -5.56
N SER A 195 -11.66 -55.71 -4.94
CA SER A 195 -11.21 -55.54 -3.55
C SER A 195 -10.33 -54.30 -3.39
N ILE A 196 -10.43 -53.63 -2.24
CA ILE A 196 -9.59 -52.47 -1.91
C ILE A 196 -8.09 -52.82 -1.92
N ASP A 197 -7.71 -54.04 -1.55
CA ASP A 197 -6.32 -54.53 -1.62
C ASP A 197 -5.75 -54.48 -3.04
N ASN A 198 -6.53 -54.93 -4.01
CA ASN A 198 -6.16 -54.84 -5.43
C ASN A 198 -6.11 -53.39 -5.91
N LEU A 199 -6.98 -52.52 -5.38
CA LEU A 199 -6.99 -51.11 -5.71
C LEU A 199 -5.71 -50.39 -5.23
N TYR A 200 -5.18 -50.77 -4.05
CA TYR A 200 -3.89 -50.27 -3.53
C TYR A 200 -2.65 -50.92 -4.16
N SER A 201 -2.78 -52.13 -4.71
CA SER A 201 -1.67 -52.80 -5.41
C SER A 201 -1.46 -52.25 -6.83
N MET A 202 -2.47 -51.61 -7.41
CA MET A 202 -2.39 -50.94 -8.70
C MET A 202 -1.47 -49.69 -8.69
N GLU A 203 -1.00 -49.29 -9.88
CA GLU A 203 0.05 -48.28 -10.07
C GLU A 203 -0.46 -46.81 -10.06
N PHE A 204 -1.77 -46.58 -10.06
CA PHE A 204 -2.39 -45.24 -10.13
C PHE A 204 -2.93 -44.80 -8.76
N MET A 205 -2.91 -43.48 -8.49
CA MET A 205 -3.29 -42.90 -7.19
C MET A 205 -4.59 -42.07 -7.21
N GLU A 206 -5.28 -41.91 -8.36
CA GLU A 206 -6.43 -41.01 -8.50
C GLU A 206 -7.62 -41.64 -9.24
N LEU A 207 -8.83 -41.48 -8.68
CA LEU A 207 -10.12 -41.95 -9.18
C LEU A 207 -11.08 -40.77 -9.41
N ASP A 208 -11.93 -40.87 -10.43
CA ASP A 208 -13.05 -39.95 -10.67
C ASP A 208 -14.39 -40.61 -10.32
N VAL A 209 -15.32 -39.84 -9.75
CA VAL A 209 -16.71 -40.26 -9.52
C VAL A 209 -17.59 -39.86 -10.70
N ILE A 210 -18.30 -40.83 -11.27
CA ILE A 210 -19.33 -40.64 -12.29
C ILE A 210 -20.70 -40.85 -11.65
N VAL A 211 -21.61 -39.91 -11.88
CA VAL A 211 -23.01 -40.00 -11.47
C VAL A 211 -23.86 -40.35 -12.68
N ASP A 212 -24.47 -41.53 -12.67
CA ASP A 212 -25.39 -41.95 -13.71
C ASP A 212 -26.76 -41.28 -13.52
N LYS A 213 -27.09 -40.34 -14.41
CA LYS A 213 -28.30 -39.51 -14.30
C LYS A 213 -29.51 -40.12 -15.02
N GLU A 214 -29.33 -41.21 -15.79
CA GLU A 214 -30.43 -41.78 -16.60
C GLU A 214 -31.46 -42.56 -15.75
N ASN A 215 -31.10 -43.02 -14.54
CA ASN A 215 -32.01 -43.70 -13.61
C ASN A 215 -32.62 -42.78 -12.53
N TYR A 216 -32.48 -41.45 -12.63
CA TYR A 216 -33.08 -40.51 -11.67
C TYR A 216 -34.59 -40.36 -11.89
N ARG A 217 -35.40 -41.20 -11.23
CA ARG A 217 -36.79 -40.88 -10.91
C ARG A 217 -36.88 -40.35 -9.47
N PRO A 218 -36.91 -39.03 -9.25
CA PRO A 218 -37.13 -38.52 -7.91
C PRO A 218 -38.59 -38.76 -7.54
N ASN A 219 -38.81 -39.54 -6.48
CA ASN A 219 -40.09 -39.60 -5.78
C ASN A 219 -40.42 -38.21 -5.22
N LYS A 220 -41.16 -37.43 -6.02
CA LYS A 220 -41.56 -36.04 -5.79
C LYS A 220 -42.35 -35.81 -4.48
N LYS A 221 -42.74 -36.87 -3.76
CA LYS A 221 -43.55 -36.79 -2.54
C LYS A 221 -42.76 -36.64 -1.23
N VAL A 222 -41.54 -37.16 -1.14
CA VAL A 222 -40.84 -37.25 0.17
C VAL A 222 -40.11 -35.95 0.54
N LYS A 223 -39.48 -35.25 -0.42
CA LYS A 223 -38.80 -33.97 -0.15
C LYS A 223 -39.75 -32.80 0.15
N LEU A 224 -41.03 -32.88 -0.25
CA LEU A 224 -41.99 -31.82 0.04
C LEU A 224 -42.52 -31.87 1.49
N GLU A 225 -42.38 -33.00 2.18
CA GLU A 225 -42.85 -33.15 3.57
C GLU A 225 -41.78 -32.81 4.61
N GLU A 226 -40.49 -33.02 4.30
CA GLU A 226 -39.40 -32.64 5.21
C GLU A 226 -39.04 -31.16 5.15
N ALA A 227 -39.15 -30.52 3.98
CA ALA A 227 -39.01 -29.06 3.84
C ALA A 227 -40.08 -28.28 4.65
N LYS A 228 -41.26 -28.88 4.86
CA LYS A 228 -42.35 -28.29 5.66
C LYS A 228 -42.07 -28.19 7.17
N LYS A 229 -41.00 -28.79 7.70
CA LYS A 229 -40.65 -28.67 9.12
C LYS A 229 -39.81 -27.42 9.46
N VAL A 230 -39.20 -26.76 8.47
CA VAL A 230 -38.33 -25.60 8.71
C VAL A 230 -39.10 -24.31 8.48
N LYS A 231 -39.61 -23.67 9.55
CA LYS A 231 -40.39 -22.43 9.50
C LYS A 231 -39.56 -21.14 9.35
N LYS A 232 -38.46 -21.16 8.60
CA LYS A 232 -37.56 -20.01 8.42
C LYS A 232 -37.08 -19.85 6.98
N ILE A 233 -36.89 -18.61 6.55
CA ILE A 233 -36.27 -18.23 5.27
C ILE A 233 -34.94 -17.55 5.59
N TRP A 234 -33.87 -17.93 4.90
CA TRP A 234 -32.59 -17.24 4.98
C TRP A 234 -32.41 -16.34 3.77
N VAL A 235 -32.00 -15.10 3.98
CA VAL A 235 -31.77 -14.12 2.92
C VAL A 235 -30.35 -13.59 3.04
N TYR A 236 -29.57 -13.64 1.96
CA TYR A 236 -28.17 -13.19 1.92
C TYR A 236 -28.02 -12.01 0.96
N TYR A 237 -27.28 -10.97 1.37
CA TYR A 237 -26.93 -9.83 0.52
C TYR A 237 -25.49 -9.40 0.82
N GLU A 238 -24.61 -9.45 -0.18
CA GLU A 238 -23.15 -9.27 -0.01
C GLU A 238 -22.58 -10.17 1.11
N GLU A 239 -22.02 -9.59 2.16
CA GLU A 239 -21.49 -10.29 3.33
C GLU A 239 -22.53 -10.48 4.47
N PHE A 240 -23.75 -9.97 4.29
CA PHE A 240 -24.79 -9.97 5.32
C PHE A 240 -25.83 -11.09 5.12
N SER A 241 -26.48 -11.50 6.20
CA SER A 241 -27.62 -12.42 6.16
C SER A 241 -28.72 -12.07 7.15
N LEU A 242 -29.97 -12.15 6.72
CA LEU A 242 -31.17 -12.03 7.55
C LEU A 242 -31.94 -13.35 7.59
N THR A 243 -32.74 -13.52 8.64
CA THR A 243 -33.63 -14.69 8.77
C THR A 243 -35.05 -14.25 9.09
N PHE A 244 -36.02 -14.76 8.34
CA PHE A 244 -37.44 -14.49 8.51
C PHE A 244 -38.15 -15.74 9.04
N ARG A 245 -38.79 -15.68 10.21
CA ARG A 245 -39.58 -16.79 10.74
C ARG A 245 -41.02 -16.68 10.28
N LYS A 246 -41.70 -17.84 10.18
CA LYS A 246 -43.11 -17.87 9.77
C LYS A 246 -44.03 -17.01 10.63
N GLU A 247 -43.88 -17.08 11.95
CA GLU A 247 -44.64 -16.27 12.91
C GLU A 247 -44.44 -14.76 12.69
N ASP A 248 -43.22 -14.34 12.38
CA ASP A 248 -42.88 -12.93 12.13
C ASP A 248 -43.50 -12.45 10.80
N CYS A 249 -43.40 -13.26 9.75
CA CYS A 249 -44.02 -12.97 8.45
C CYS A 249 -45.55 -12.89 8.53
N ASP A 250 -46.18 -13.84 9.23
CA ASP A 250 -47.63 -13.88 9.43
C ASP A 250 -48.11 -12.63 10.21
N SER A 251 -47.37 -12.21 11.24
CA SER A 251 -47.69 -11.01 12.03
C SER A 251 -47.53 -9.69 11.27
N LYS A 252 -46.64 -9.67 10.26
CA LYS A 252 -46.37 -8.50 9.40
C LYS A 252 -47.19 -8.50 8.10
N GLY A 253 -48.03 -9.50 7.88
CA GLY A 253 -48.87 -9.62 6.67
C GLY A 253 -48.08 -9.90 5.40
N ILE A 254 -46.95 -10.62 5.51
CA ILE A 254 -46.10 -10.99 4.37
C ILE A 254 -46.54 -12.36 3.85
N TYR A 255 -47.20 -12.39 2.69
CA TYR A 255 -47.78 -13.63 2.12
C TYR A 255 -47.15 -14.10 0.81
N ASP A 256 -46.33 -13.25 0.18
CA ASP A 256 -45.70 -13.49 -1.12
C ASP A 256 -44.27 -12.95 -1.18
N VAL A 257 -43.59 -13.22 -2.29
CA VAL A 257 -42.21 -12.76 -2.55
C VAL A 257 -42.13 -11.23 -2.56
N ASP A 258 -43.18 -10.53 -3.01
CA ASP A 258 -43.17 -9.07 -3.15
C ASP A 258 -43.28 -8.34 -1.80
N GLY A 259 -44.11 -8.85 -0.89
CA GLY A 259 -44.13 -8.45 0.52
C GLY A 259 -42.77 -8.71 1.20
N LEU A 260 -42.14 -9.85 0.91
CA LEU A 260 -40.83 -10.19 1.47
C LEU A 260 -39.73 -9.25 0.97
N ARG A 261 -39.75 -8.84 -0.31
CA ARG A 261 -38.81 -7.86 -0.89
C ARG A 261 -38.90 -6.50 -0.22
N ARG A 262 -40.12 -6.01 0.06
CA ARG A 262 -40.34 -4.75 0.78
C ARG A 262 -39.76 -4.81 2.19
N GLU A 263 -40.01 -5.89 2.92
CA GLU A 263 -39.47 -6.07 4.26
C GLU A 263 -37.93 -6.20 4.27
N ILE A 264 -37.34 -6.94 3.31
CA ILE A 264 -35.88 -7.06 3.15
C ILE A 264 -35.26 -5.69 2.90
N LYS A 265 -35.89 -4.86 2.05
CA LYS A 265 -35.44 -3.51 1.78
C LYS A 265 -35.46 -2.67 3.06
N ASP A 266 -36.56 -2.69 3.80
CA ASP A 266 -36.70 -1.91 5.04
C ASP A 266 -35.75 -2.41 6.15
N SER A 267 -35.35 -3.68 6.10
CA SER A 267 -34.41 -4.30 7.04
C SER A 267 -32.93 -4.04 6.71
N PHE A 268 -32.60 -3.72 5.46
CA PHE A 268 -31.23 -3.38 5.03
C PHE A 268 -31.11 -1.88 4.72
N ASN A 269 -30.43 -1.13 5.60
CA ASN A 269 -30.18 0.30 5.38
C ASN A 269 -29.40 0.60 4.08
N THR A 270 -28.63 -0.36 3.55
CA THR A 270 -27.94 -0.24 2.25
C THR A 270 -28.87 -0.33 1.04
N LEU A 271 -30.09 -0.85 1.24
CA LEU A 271 -31.12 -0.96 0.22
C LEU A 271 -32.09 0.24 0.21
N SER A 272 -31.93 1.22 1.12
CA SER A 272 -32.83 2.37 1.26
C SER A 272 -32.98 3.18 -0.04
N ASP A 273 -31.88 3.30 -0.78
CA ASP A 273 -31.78 4.12 -2.00
C ASP A 273 -32.32 3.42 -3.25
N TYR A 274 -32.68 2.13 -3.15
CA TYR A 274 -33.21 1.34 -4.26
C TYR A 274 -34.74 1.18 -4.16
N SER A 275 -35.43 1.16 -5.31
CA SER A 275 -36.84 0.72 -5.33
C SER A 275 -36.91 -0.77 -4.99
N TYR A 276 -37.93 -1.21 -4.25
CA TYR A 276 -38.11 -2.64 -3.95
C TYR A 276 -38.27 -3.48 -5.23
N GLU A 277 -38.73 -2.87 -6.33
CA GLU A 277 -38.81 -3.47 -7.67
C GLU A 277 -37.43 -3.79 -8.29
N MET A 278 -36.35 -3.20 -7.76
CA MET A 278 -34.97 -3.48 -8.17
C MET A 278 -34.33 -4.59 -7.33
N VAL A 279 -35.00 -5.01 -6.26
CA VAL A 279 -34.56 -6.06 -5.34
C VAL A 279 -35.13 -7.38 -5.83
N PHE A 280 -34.29 -8.19 -6.47
CA PHE A 280 -34.68 -9.52 -6.92
C PHE A 280 -34.17 -10.57 -5.95
N LEU A 281 -34.97 -11.62 -5.75
CA LEU A 281 -34.61 -12.77 -4.94
C LEU A 281 -34.45 -13.96 -5.86
N ARG A 282 -33.39 -14.74 -5.64
CA ARG A 282 -33.20 -16.05 -6.26
C ARG A 282 -32.77 -17.06 -5.22
N ASN A 283 -32.99 -18.34 -5.45
CA ASN A 283 -32.38 -19.37 -4.62
C ASN A 283 -30.86 -19.37 -4.86
N ARG A 284 -30.04 -19.48 -3.81
CA ARG A 284 -28.57 -19.29 -3.87
C ARG A 284 -27.85 -20.25 -4.84
N ASN A 285 -28.51 -21.34 -5.23
CA ASN A 285 -28.00 -22.34 -6.16
C ASN A 285 -28.71 -22.34 -7.54
N GLU A 286 -29.60 -21.38 -7.79
CA GLU A 286 -30.37 -21.29 -9.02
C GLU A 286 -30.11 -19.96 -9.73
N THR A 287 -30.18 -19.98 -11.07
CA THR A 287 -29.93 -18.79 -11.89
C THR A 287 -31.18 -17.96 -12.13
N GLU A 288 -32.37 -18.53 -11.92
CA GLU A 288 -33.66 -17.88 -12.17
C GLU A 288 -34.13 -17.06 -10.95
N PHE A 289 -34.74 -15.90 -11.23
CA PHE A 289 -35.36 -15.09 -10.19
C PHE A 289 -36.71 -15.66 -9.78
N LEU A 290 -37.04 -15.56 -8.49
CA LEU A 290 -38.35 -15.94 -7.97
C LEU A 290 -39.43 -15.02 -8.56
N ASP A 291 -40.49 -15.62 -9.07
CA ASP A 291 -41.71 -14.93 -9.49
C ASP A 291 -42.33 -14.20 -8.27
N PRO A 292 -42.59 -12.88 -8.36
CA PRO A 292 -43.20 -12.09 -7.29
C PRO A 292 -44.50 -12.67 -6.73
N ALA A 293 -45.26 -13.42 -7.53
CA ALA A 293 -46.54 -14.02 -7.16
C ALA A 293 -46.40 -15.36 -6.41
N ILE A 294 -45.18 -15.89 -6.23
CA ILE A 294 -44.96 -17.11 -5.45
C ILE A 294 -45.32 -16.85 -3.98
N SER A 295 -46.16 -17.73 -3.44
CA SER A 295 -46.51 -17.71 -2.02
C SER A 295 -45.28 -17.94 -1.14
N ILE A 296 -45.15 -17.15 -0.07
CA ILE A 296 -44.05 -17.26 0.89
C ILE A 296 -43.99 -18.63 1.57
N ASP A 297 -45.12 -19.35 1.62
CA ASP A 297 -45.20 -20.71 2.18
C ASP A 297 -44.31 -21.72 1.45
N VAL A 298 -43.96 -21.45 0.20
CA VAL A 298 -43.07 -22.27 -0.64
C VAL A 298 -41.59 -21.98 -0.33
N LEU A 299 -41.29 -20.83 0.29
CA LEU A 299 -39.92 -20.35 0.51
C LEU A 299 -39.32 -20.78 1.85
N TYR A 300 -40.14 -21.26 2.79
CA TYR A 300 -39.67 -21.75 4.08
C TYR A 300 -38.73 -22.96 3.90
N GLY A 301 -37.54 -22.87 4.47
CA GLY A 301 -36.44 -23.82 4.26
C GLY A 301 -35.42 -23.38 3.21
N MET A 302 -35.70 -22.33 2.42
CA MET A 302 -34.82 -21.88 1.33
C MET A 302 -33.77 -20.86 1.77
N LYS A 303 -32.63 -20.87 1.07
CA LYS A 303 -31.57 -19.87 1.17
C LYS A 303 -31.63 -18.97 -0.06
N LEU A 304 -32.14 -17.77 0.12
CA LEU A 304 -32.32 -16.77 -0.93
C LEU A 304 -31.15 -15.80 -0.97
N GLU A 305 -30.76 -15.40 -2.16
CA GLU A 305 -29.78 -14.35 -2.41
C GLU A 305 -30.50 -13.12 -2.98
N VAL A 306 -30.13 -11.94 -2.45
CA VAL A 306 -30.59 -10.65 -2.93
C VAL A 306 -29.70 -10.20 -4.07
N ILE A 307 -30.30 -9.97 -5.22
CA ILE A 307 -29.65 -9.41 -6.40
C ILE A 307 -30.29 -8.06 -6.70
N ILE A 308 -29.49 -7.00 -6.65
CA ILE A 308 -29.93 -5.70 -7.16
C ILE A 308 -29.77 -5.72 -8.67
N VAL A 309 -30.86 -5.97 -9.37
CA VAL A 309 -30.91 -5.70 -10.80
C VAL A 309 -31.28 -4.23 -10.93
N ASN A 310 -30.24 -3.39 -10.98
CA ASN A 310 -30.40 -2.15 -11.71
C ASN A 310 -30.84 -2.60 -13.11
N LYS A 311 -32.08 -2.31 -13.52
CA LYS A 311 -32.34 -2.13 -14.93
C LYS A 311 -31.40 -0.99 -15.36
N LYS A 312 -30.15 -1.34 -15.66
CA LYS A 312 -29.45 -0.74 -16.77
C LYS A 312 -30.45 -0.92 -17.88
N ASN A 313 -31.17 0.15 -18.14
CA ASN A 313 -31.67 0.42 -19.45
C ASN A 313 -30.45 0.26 -20.35
N ASP A 314 -30.29 -0.93 -20.92
CA ASP A 314 -29.50 -1.12 -22.14
C ASP A 314 -30.19 -0.42 -23.34
N ASN A 315 -31.22 0.39 -23.06
CA ASN A 315 -31.73 1.48 -23.88
C ASN A 315 -31.89 2.80 -23.07
N LYS A 316 -30.89 3.22 -22.28
CA LYS A 316 -30.91 4.59 -21.71
C LYS A 316 -30.42 5.54 -22.78
N SER A 317 -31.36 6.30 -23.32
CA SER A 317 -31.12 7.44 -24.19
C SER A 317 -29.95 8.29 -23.68
N THR A 318 -29.14 8.74 -24.65
CA THR A 318 -27.95 9.59 -24.55
C THR A 318 -28.14 10.84 -23.66
N SER A 319 -29.38 11.24 -23.35
CA SER A 319 -29.71 12.41 -22.54
C SER A 319 -29.46 12.22 -21.04
N SER A 320 -29.70 11.02 -20.48
CA SER A 320 -29.57 10.78 -19.03
C SER A 320 -28.12 10.69 -18.56
N ARG A 321 -27.24 10.08 -19.37
CA ARG A 321 -25.79 10.01 -19.13
C ARG A 321 -25.12 11.38 -19.28
N LYS A 322 -25.53 12.16 -20.29
CA LYS A 322 -25.13 13.58 -20.43
C LYS A 322 -25.56 14.42 -19.22
N LYS A 323 -26.77 14.20 -18.69
CA LYS A 323 -27.27 14.93 -17.53
C LYS A 323 -26.46 14.64 -16.26
N MET A 324 -26.07 13.38 -16.02
CA MET A 324 -25.24 13.00 -14.87
C MET A 324 -23.81 13.58 -14.97
N ASN A 325 -23.17 13.42 -16.14
CA ASN A 325 -21.83 13.98 -16.40
C ASN A 325 -21.81 15.52 -16.29
N ASN A 326 -22.90 16.19 -16.68
CA ASN A 326 -23.06 17.64 -16.53
C ASN A 326 -23.19 18.09 -15.07
N ILE A 327 -23.78 17.27 -14.19
CA ILE A 327 -23.89 17.59 -12.76
C ILE A 327 -22.51 17.46 -12.09
N GLU A 328 -21.80 16.38 -12.38
CA GLU A 328 -20.44 16.15 -11.86
C GLU A 328 -19.46 17.23 -12.34
N SER A 329 -19.49 17.57 -13.63
CA SER A 329 -18.63 18.63 -14.19
C SER A 329 -18.87 19.99 -13.51
N LYS A 330 -20.14 20.35 -13.27
CA LYS A 330 -20.50 21.59 -12.56
C LYS A 330 -20.05 21.58 -11.09
N ARG A 331 -20.06 20.43 -10.43
CA ARG A 331 -19.56 20.28 -9.05
C ARG A 331 -18.06 20.47 -8.98
N ILE A 332 -17.30 19.86 -9.89
CA ILE A 332 -15.84 19.99 -9.94
C ILE A 332 -15.44 21.42 -10.30
N GLU A 333 -16.16 22.07 -11.23
CA GLU A 333 -16.00 23.50 -11.52
C GLU A 333 -16.23 24.35 -10.26
N LYS A 334 -17.34 24.14 -9.54
CA LYS A 334 -17.64 24.86 -8.29
C LYS A 334 -16.55 24.65 -7.23
N ALA A 335 -16.02 23.43 -7.09
CA ALA A 335 -14.90 23.14 -6.20
C ALA A 335 -13.63 23.90 -6.62
N PHE A 336 -13.33 23.97 -7.92
CA PHE A 336 -12.19 24.75 -8.43
C PHE A 336 -12.36 26.25 -8.21
N GLN A 337 -13.59 26.75 -8.14
CA GLN A 337 -13.91 28.17 -7.89
C GLN A 337 -13.94 28.56 -6.41
N THR A 338 -13.76 27.61 -5.47
CA THR A 338 -13.59 27.92 -4.04
C THR A 338 -12.57 29.04 -3.82
N LYS A 339 -12.82 29.95 -2.89
CA LYS A 339 -11.92 31.09 -2.61
C LYS A 339 -10.49 30.62 -2.33
N TYR A 340 -9.51 31.20 -3.04
CA TYR A 340 -8.09 30.90 -2.81
C TYR A 340 -7.69 31.27 -1.37
N GLN A 341 -6.84 30.46 -0.75
CA GLN A 341 -6.32 30.64 0.60
C GLN A 341 -4.81 30.38 0.63
N GLY A 342 -4.14 30.91 1.65
CA GLY A 342 -2.71 30.70 1.90
C GLY A 342 -1.81 31.74 1.22
N THR A 343 -0.50 31.54 1.36
CA THR A 343 0.57 32.47 0.91
C THR A 343 1.50 31.84 -0.14
N VAL A 344 1.06 30.74 -0.76
CA VAL A 344 1.88 29.99 -1.72
C VAL A 344 2.08 30.79 -3.01
N LEU A 345 1.06 31.53 -3.45
CA LEU A 345 1.10 32.38 -4.64
C LEU A 345 2.21 33.43 -4.54
N GLU A 346 2.31 34.13 -3.41
CA GLU A 346 3.32 35.17 -3.19
C GLU A 346 4.73 34.60 -3.34
N LYS A 347 5.00 33.43 -2.73
CA LYS A 347 6.31 32.79 -2.79
C LYS A 347 6.63 32.25 -4.16
N PHE A 348 5.62 31.66 -4.81
CA PHE A 348 5.76 31.17 -6.17
C PHE A 348 6.06 32.32 -7.13
N TYR A 349 5.35 33.45 -7.02
CA TYR A 349 5.60 34.65 -7.83
C TYR A 349 7.01 35.20 -7.65
N ILE A 350 7.51 35.30 -6.40
CA ILE A 350 8.89 35.75 -6.13
C ILE A 350 9.91 34.79 -6.76
N ARG A 351 9.74 33.48 -6.55
CA ARG A 351 10.66 32.47 -7.10
C ARG A 351 10.61 32.40 -8.63
N LEU A 352 9.43 32.57 -9.23
CA LEU A 352 9.27 32.58 -10.68
C LEU A 352 10.05 33.74 -11.31
N ASN A 353 9.95 34.95 -10.73
CA ASN A 353 10.75 36.10 -11.18
C ASN A 353 12.24 35.87 -10.98
N PHE A 354 12.66 35.26 -9.86
CA PHE A 354 14.06 34.89 -9.63
C PHE A 354 14.60 33.91 -10.68
N PHE A 355 13.84 32.87 -11.05
CA PHE A 355 14.25 31.94 -12.11
C PHE A 355 14.29 32.61 -13.48
N HIS A 356 13.35 33.52 -13.76
CA HIS A 356 13.36 34.32 -14.99
C HIS A 356 14.61 35.21 -15.06
N GLU A 357 15.01 35.88 -13.98
CA GLU A 357 16.25 36.66 -13.92
C GLU A 357 17.50 35.80 -14.15
N ILE A 358 17.57 34.62 -13.53
CA ILE A 358 18.68 33.68 -13.76
C ILE A 358 18.76 33.31 -15.24
N TRP A 359 17.63 32.94 -15.85
CA TRP A 359 17.59 32.58 -17.26
C TRP A 359 18.06 33.72 -18.17
N LEU A 360 17.60 34.96 -17.91
CA LEU A 360 18.05 36.12 -18.67
C LEU A 360 19.55 36.40 -18.50
N SER A 361 20.13 36.07 -17.34
CA SER A 361 21.56 36.27 -17.06
C SER A 361 22.46 35.12 -17.57
N ASP A 362 21.90 33.92 -17.73
CA ASP A 362 22.64 32.71 -18.10
C ASP A 362 21.88 31.90 -19.15
N SER A 363 22.31 32.07 -20.41
CA SER A 363 21.73 31.42 -21.59
C SER A 363 21.88 29.90 -21.62
N ARG A 364 22.54 29.29 -20.62
CA ARG A 364 22.58 27.84 -20.46
C ARG A 364 21.25 27.29 -19.96
N TYR A 365 20.48 28.07 -19.20
CA TYR A 365 19.16 27.69 -18.72
C TYR A 365 18.12 27.74 -19.83
N VAL A 366 17.10 26.89 -19.73
CA VAL A 366 15.89 26.93 -20.57
C VAL A 366 14.79 27.65 -19.80
N PRO A 367 13.95 28.48 -20.45
CA PRO A 367 12.88 29.22 -19.79
C PRO A 367 11.68 28.33 -19.41
N TYR A 368 11.88 27.26 -18.63
CA TYR A 368 10.79 26.48 -18.07
C TYR A 368 11.02 26.04 -16.63
N LEU A 369 9.94 25.98 -15.86
CA LEU A 369 9.91 25.40 -14.52
C LEU A 369 8.92 24.23 -14.48
N ALA A 370 9.36 23.10 -13.95
CA ALA A 370 8.50 21.94 -13.71
C ALA A 370 7.89 22.01 -12.30
N ILE A 371 6.57 22.01 -12.20
CA ILE A 371 5.85 21.89 -10.92
C ILE A 371 5.40 20.44 -10.75
N ILE A 372 5.93 19.78 -9.72
CA ILE A 372 5.74 18.35 -9.51
C ILE A 372 5.09 18.12 -8.16
N GLN A 373 3.88 17.58 -8.20
CA GLN A 373 3.14 17.19 -7.00
C GLN A 373 1.97 16.28 -7.37
N SER A 374 1.45 15.53 -6.41
CA SER A 374 0.26 14.69 -6.60
C SER A 374 -0.99 15.45 -7.07
N SER A 375 -1.96 14.72 -7.62
CA SER A 375 -3.29 15.24 -7.94
C SER A 375 -3.95 15.87 -6.70
N GLY A 376 -4.69 16.97 -6.87
CA GLY A 376 -5.44 17.61 -5.78
C GLY A 376 -4.63 18.58 -4.89
N SER A 377 -3.31 18.65 -5.05
CA SER A 377 -2.42 19.60 -4.36
C SER A 377 -2.60 21.08 -4.74
N GLY A 378 -3.38 21.37 -5.78
CA GLY A 378 -3.64 22.74 -6.22
C GLY A 378 -2.64 23.32 -7.22
N LYS A 379 -1.84 22.50 -7.93
CA LYS A 379 -0.91 22.96 -9.00
C LYS A 379 -1.59 23.88 -10.03
N THR A 380 -2.64 23.38 -10.68
CA THR A 380 -3.40 24.14 -11.68
C THR A 380 -4.02 25.40 -11.07
N ARG A 381 -4.44 25.32 -9.79
CA ARG A 381 -4.96 26.49 -9.07
C ARG A 381 -3.87 27.52 -8.79
N LEU A 382 -2.67 27.11 -8.38
CA LEU A 382 -1.55 28.02 -8.14
C LEU A 382 -1.19 28.80 -9.41
N VAL A 383 -1.10 28.11 -10.56
CA VAL A 383 -0.84 28.77 -11.84
C VAL A 383 -1.99 29.68 -12.23
N ALA A 384 -3.25 29.24 -12.04
CA ALA A 384 -4.42 30.08 -12.29
C ALA A 384 -4.34 31.41 -11.55
N GLU A 385 -3.95 31.41 -10.27
CA GLU A 385 -3.93 32.61 -9.43
C GLU A 385 -2.84 33.62 -9.82
N LEU A 386 -1.90 33.28 -10.71
CA LEU A 386 -0.98 34.28 -11.30
C LEU A 386 -1.71 35.42 -12.00
N ARG A 387 -2.93 35.18 -12.51
CA ARG A 387 -3.80 36.23 -13.11
C ARG A 387 -4.04 37.41 -12.16
N THR A 388 -4.11 37.15 -10.85
CA THR A 388 -4.30 38.19 -9.82
C THR A 388 -3.07 39.07 -9.62
N LYS A 389 -1.91 38.66 -10.13
CA LYS A 389 -0.67 39.45 -10.19
C LYS A 389 -0.51 40.19 -11.53
N GLY A 390 -1.53 40.17 -12.40
CA GLY A 390 -1.50 40.79 -13.73
C GLY A 390 -0.84 39.94 -14.82
N ILE A 391 -0.48 38.69 -14.52
CA ILE A 391 0.16 37.77 -15.48
C ILE A 391 -0.88 37.08 -16.36
N TYR A 392 -0.70 37.17 -17.67
CA TYR A 392 -1.48 36.42 -18.64
C TYR A 392 -1.02 34.96 -18.69
N VAL A 393 -1.88 34.04 -18.29
CA VAL A 393 -1.59 32.60 -18.30
C VAL A 393 -2.15 32.00 -19.59
N LEU A 394 -1.28 31.67 -20.55
CA LEU A 394 -1.63 30.90 -21.74
C LEU A 394 -1.67 29.41 -21.35
N TYR A 395 -2.86 28.88 -21.12
CA TYR A 395 -3.11 27.55 -20.57
C TYR A 395 -3.40 26.53 -21.67
N ILE A 396 -2.52 25.54 -21.78
CA ILE A 396 -2.61 24.43 -22.73
C ILE A 396 -2.76 23.13 -21.94
N CYS A 397 -3.88 22.44 -22.12
CA CYS A 397 -4.18 21.22 -21.41
C CYS A 397 -4.85 20.24 -22.36
N LYS A 398 -4.28 19.06 -22.53
CA LYS A 398 -4.89 17.97 -23.29
C LYS A 398 -5.40 16.90 -22.32
N ARG A 399 -6.71 16.80 -22.19
CA ARG A 399 -7.40 15.74 -21.42
C ARG A 399 -8.21 14.86 -22.35
N SER A 400 -8.52 13.63 -21.93
CA SER A 400 -9.46 12.77 -22.66
C SER A 400 -10.84 13.44 -22.72
N GLU A 401 -11.55 13.26 -23.85
CA GLU A 401 -12.90 13.83 -24.04
C GLU A 401 -13.91 13.36 -22.97
N ASP A 402 -13.70 12.16 -22.40
CA ASP A 402 -14.50 11.59 -21.32
C ASP A 402 -14.06 12.02 -19.90
N SER A 403 -13.05 12.89 -19.77
CA SER A 403 -12.56 13.33 -18.45
C SER A 403 -13.55 14.26 -17.77
N THR A 404 -13.86 13.99 -16.50
CA THR A 404 -14.65 14.91 -15.64
C THR A 404 -13.77 15.98 -14.97
N GLY A 405 -12.46 15.98 -15.21
CA GLY A 405 -11.53 16.91 -14.59
C GLY A 405 -11.71 18.36 -15.05
N TYR A 406 -11.46 19.32 -14.15
CA TYR A 406 -11.44 20.76 -14.43
C TYR A 406 -10.03 21.36 -14.24
N PRO A 407 -9.60 22.40 -14.98
CA PRO A 407 -10.24 23.01 -16.15
C PRO A 407 -10.44 22.04 -17.33
N LYS A 408 -11.30 22.41 -18.29
CA LYS A 408 -11.56 21.61 -19.49
C LYS A 408 -10.31 21.50 -20.38
N SER A 409 -10.32 20.53 -21.29
CA SER A 409 -9.29 20.43 -22.33
C SER A 409 -9.32 21.68 -23.23
N THR A 410 -8.14 22.16 -23.62
CA THR A 410 -7.98 23.25 -24.56
C THR A 410 -8.63 22.89 -25.90
N PRO A 411 -9.41 23.79 -26.53
CA PRO A 411 -9.88 23.60 -27.89
C PRO A 411 -8.75 23.27 -28.85
N PHE A 412 -8.96 22.29 -29.72
CA PHE A 412 -7.93 21.83 -30.67
C PHE A 412 -6.60 21.43 -30.03
N ALA A 413 -6.59 20.99 -28.77
CA ALA A 413 -5.37 20.65 -28.02
C ALA A 413 -4.40 19.75 -28.81
N GLN A 414 -4.91 18.78 -29.58
CA GLN A 414 -4.03 17.93 -30.41
C GLN A 414 -3.32 18.73 -31.51
N LYS A 415 -4.01 19.64 -32.21
CA LYS A 415 -3.39 20.52 -33.21
C LYS A 415 -2.36 21.47 -32.57
N VAL A 416 -2.69 22.00 -31.40
CA VAL A 416 -1.76 22.82 -30.60
C VAL A 416 -0.49 22.04 -30.28
N LEU A 417 -0.61 20.78 -29.83
CA LEU A 417 0.55 19.92 -29.58
C LEU A 417 1.26 19.47 -30.88
N ASP A 418 0.56 19.38 -32.01
CA ASP A 418 1.18 19.06 -33.29
C ASP A 418 2.11 20.19 -33.77
N THR A 419 1.88 21.46 -33.41
CA THR A 419 2.84 22.55 -33.68
C THR A 419 4.22 22.31 -33.04
N ILE A 420 4.28 21.64 -31.88
CA ILE A 420 5.55 21.23 -31.27
C ILE A 420 6.24 20.19 -32.15
N ARG A 421 5.48 19.28 -32.76
CA ARG A 421 6.05 18.23 -33.62
C ARG A 421 6.59 18.78 -34.93
N ASP A 422 5.88 19.75 -35.47
CA ASP A 422 6.14 20.34 -36.78
C ASP A 422 7.14 21.51 -36.70
N ASP A 423 7.70 21.75 -35.50
CA ASP A 423 8.69 22.78 -35.19
C ASP A 423 8.17 24.23 -35.34
N GLU A 424 6.86 24.39 -35.12
CA GLU A 424 6.08 25.63 -35.25
C GLU A 424 5.63 26.24 -33.90
N PHE A 425 6.03 25.67 -32.75
CA PHE A 425 5.54 26.13 -31.44
C PHE A 425 5.92 27.58 -31.12
N GLY A 426 7.07 28.06 -31.61
CA GLY A 426 7.46 29.46 -31.49
C GLY A 426 6.50 30.41 -32.22
N ALA A 427 6.03 30.01 -33.41
CA ALA A 427 5.04 30.75 -34.18
C ALA A 427 3.68 30.77 -33.47
N LEU A 428 3.27 29.62 -32.91
CA LEU A 428 2.07 29.50 -32.10
C LEU A 428 2.11 30.49 -30.90
N LEU A 429 3.23 30.54 -30.17
CA LEU A 429 3.37 31.46 -29.04
C LEU A 429 3.31 32.93 -29.48
N CYS A 430 3.97 33.30 -30.59
CA CYS A 430 3.92 34.66 -31.12
C CYS A 430 2.48 35.08 -31.44
N GLY A 431 1.76 34.25 -32.22
CA GLY A 431 0.38 34.51 -32.61
C GLY A 431 -0.56 34.58 -31.41
N ALA A 432 -0.40 33.69 -30.42
CA ALA A 432 -1.19 33.72 -29.20
C ALA A 432 -0.99 35.01 -28.40
N ILE A 433 0.25 35.47 -28.22
CA ILE A 433 0.58 36.68 -27.45
C ILE A 433 0.04 37.93 -28.15
N GLU A 434 0.19 38.02 -29.47
CA GLU A 434 -0.37 39.12 -30.27
C GLU A 434 -1.90 39.12 -30.21
N GLU A 435 -2.54 37.96 -30.31
CA GLU A 435 -4.00 37.86 -30.29
C GLU A 435 -4.59 38.22 -28.92
N ILE A 436 -3.94 37.82 -27.81
CA ILE A 436 -4.30 38.28 -26.46
C ILE A 436 -4.30 39.82 -26.41
N LYS A 437 -3.28 40.46 -27.01
CA LYS A 437 -3.18 41.92 -27.04
C LYS A 437 -4.24 42.56 -27.93
N ASN A 438 -4.51 41.98 -29.11
CA ASN A 438 -5.49 42.48 -30.08
C ASN A 438 -6.90 42.49 -29.51
N LYS A 439 -7.28 41.43 -28.79
CA LYS A 439 -8.58 41.33 -28.13
C LYS A 439 -8.74 42.27 -26.94
N GLY A 440 -7.63 42.76 -26.38
CA GLY A 440 -7.63 43.73 -25.29
C GLY A 440 -8.09 43.18 -23.94
N TRP A 441 -8.04 41.87 -23.75
CA TRP A 441 -8.46 41.21 -22.51
C TRP A 441 -7.52 41.56 -21.34
N SER A 442 -8.08 41.60 -20.13
CA SER A 442 -7.31 41.51 -18.88
C SER A 442 -6.83 40.07 -18.63
N ALA A 443 -5.86 39.92 -17.71
CA ALA A 443 -5.36 38.59 -17.33
C ALA A 443 -6.46 37.69 -16.71
N GLU A 444 -7.42 38.29 -15.99
CA GLU A 444 -8.56 37.57 -15.40
C GLU A 444 -9.55 37.10 -16.48
N GLU A 445 -9.95 37.99 -17.38
CA GLU A 445 -10.85 37.65 -18.49
C GLU A 445 -10.24 36.56 -19.39
N PHE A 446 -8.96 36.68 -19.73
CA PHE A 446 -8.28 35.69 -20.56
C PHE A 446 -8.23 34.31 -19.90
N TRP A 447 -8.02 34.23 -18.58
CA TRP A 447 -8.06 32.98 -17.85
C TRP A 447 -9.47 32.37 -17.88
N ASP A 448 -10.50 33.16 -17.58
CA ASP A 448 -11.89 32.71 -17.50
C ASP A 448 -12.42 32.16 -18.82
N ILE A 449 -12.02 32.76 -19.95
CA ILE A 449 -12.33 32.27 -21.31
C ILE A 449 -11.71 30.87 -21.51
N GLN A 450 -10.44 30.70 -21.17
CA GLN A 450 -9.71 29.44 -21.40
C GLN A 450 -10.26 28.27 -20.59
N VAL A 451 -10.64 28.49 -19.32
CA VAL A 451 -11.12 27.41 -18.46
C VAL A 451 -12.54 26.94 -18.76
N LYS A 452 -13.39 27.83 -19.30
CA LYS A 452 -14.76 27.49 -19.73
C LYS A 452 -14.75 26.69 -21.04
N GLY A 453 -13.77 26.93 -21.91
CA GLY A 453 -13.64 26.29 -23.22
C GLY A 453 -14.88 26.56 -24.06
N ASP A 454 -15.36 27.80 -24.08
CA ASP A 454 -16.53 28.23 -24.83
C ASP A 454 -16.13 28.67 -26.26
N HIS A 455 -17.11 29.17 -27.02
CA HIS A 455 -16.93 29.61 -28.40
C HIS A 455 -15.83 30.69 -28.53
N GLU A 456 -15.65 31.55 -27.54
CA GLU A 456 -14.63 32.60 -27.57
C GLU A 456 -13.21 32.00 -27.47
N CYS A 457 -13.03 30.96 -26.64
CA CYS A 457 -11.79 30.20 -26.60
C CYS A 457 -11.52 29.42 -27.90
N GLU A 458 -12.56 28.83 -28.51
CA GLU A 458 -12.44 28.17 -29.82
C GLU A 458 -12.04 29.15 -30.93
N GLU A 459 -12.64 30.34 -30.97
CA GLU A 459 -12.30 31.39 -31.92
C GLU A 459 -10.85 31.85 -31.74
N PHE A 460 -10.41 32.08 -30.51
CA PHE A 460 -9.03 32.42 -30.19
C PHE A 460 -8.04 31.41 -30.79
N TRP A 461 -8.22 30.11 -30.50
CA TRP A 461 -7.31 29.09 -31.02
C TRP A 461 -7.41 28.90 -32.54
N ASN A 462 -8.58 29.10 -33.16
CA ASN A 462 -8.71 29.08 -34.61
C ASN A 462 -7.94 30.22 -35.28
N VAL A 463 -7.99 31.44 -34.72
CA VAL A 463 -7.22 32.58 -35.22
C VAL A 463 -5.73 32.33 -35.08
N VAL A 464 -5.29 31.87 -33.91
CA VAL A 464 -3.86 31.57 -33.64
C VAL A 464 -3.34 30.48 -34.57
N LEU A 465 -4.07 29.36 -34.73
CA LEU A 465 -3.65 28.26 -35.61
C LEU A 465 -3.75 28.63 -37.10
N GLY A 466 -4.64 29.54 -37.47
CA GLY A 466 -4.79 30.03 -38.85
C GLY A 466 -3.76 31.07 -39.28
N SER A 467 -3.00 31.64 -38.33
CA SER A 467 -2.05 32.74 -38.54
C SER A 467 -0.58 32.34 -38.31
N LEU A 468 -0.27 31.04 -38.30
CA LEU A 468 1.10 30.54 -38.12
C LEU A 468 2.01 30.99 -39.28
N ASP A 469 2.91 31.93 -38.99
CA ASP A 469 3.91 32.43 -39.93
C ASP A 469 5.33 32.12 -39.43
N LEU A 470 5.98 31.16 -40.07
CA LEU A 470 7.31 30.65 -39.72
C LEU A 470 8.43 31.66 -39.98
N GLU A 471 8.33 32.50 -41.01
CA GLU A 471 9.39 33.44 -41.37
C GLU A 471 9.38 34.64 -40.41
N SER A 472 8.22 35.24 -40.16
CA SER A 472 8.13 36.37 -39.22
C SER A 472 8.37 35.94 -37.78
N SER A 473 7.92 34.74 -37.37
CA SER A 473 8.10 34.25 -36.00
C SER A 473 9.55 34.02 -35.59
N GLN A 474 10.44 33.61 -36.50
CA GLN A 474 11.87 33.47 -36.18
C GLN A 474 12.50 34.80 -35.77
N SER A 475 12.15 35.89 -36.46
CA SER A 475 12.61 37.23 -36.11
C SER A 475 12.04 37.69 -34.77
N LYS A 476 10.76 37.41 -34.50
CA LYS A 476 10.08 37.73 -33.24
C LYS A 476 10.64 36.93 -32.06
N CYS A 477 10.92 35.64 -32.21
CA CYS A 477 11.47 34.77 -31.16
C CYS A 477 12.83 35.27 -30.62
N ASN A 478 13.63 35.90 -31.47
CA ASN A 478 14.95 36.45 -31.11
C ASN A 478 14.87 37.90 -30.57
N ASN A 479 13.72 38.58 -30.68
CA ASN A 479 13.55 39.94 -30.20
C ASN A 479 13.25 39.94 -28.69
N GLU A 480 14.24 40.26 -27.86
CA GLU A 480 14.11 40.29 -26.40
C GLU A 480 12.96 41.17 -25.90
N GLU A 481 12.64 42.26 -26.59
CA GLU A 481 11.63 43.22 -26.13
C GLU A 481 10.21 42.88 -26.63
N PHE A 482 10.03 41.86 -27.49
CA PHE A 482 8.74 41.53 -28.13
C PHE A 482 7.55 41.48 -27.15
N VAL A 483 7.68 40.72 -26.05
CA VAL A 483 6.59 40.58 -25.06
C VAL A 483 6.41 41.87 -24.25
N LYS A 484 7.50 42.55 -23.94
CA LYS A 484 7.49 43.78 -23.14
C LYS A 484 6.91 44.97 -23.90
N ASP A 485 7.13 45.04 -25.21
CA ASP A 485 6.54 46.03 -26.11
C ASP A 485 5.01 45.91 -26.14
N LEU A 486 4.49 44.68 -26.13
CA LEU A 486 3.05 44.41 -26.08
C LEU A 486 2.47 44.59 -24.66
N PHE A 487 3.23 44.19 -23.64
CA PHE A 487 2.84 44.19 -22.22
C PHE A 487 3.92 44.86 -21.36
N PRO A 488 3.90 46.20 -21.21
CA PRO A 488 4.96 46.97 -20.54
C PRO A 488 4.96 46.87 -19.00
N GLN A 489 4.52 45.74 -18.44
CA GLN A 489 4.52 45.49 -17.00
C GLN A 489 5.95 45.24 -16.47
N ILE A 490 6.15 45.43 -15.17
CA ILE A 490 7.43 45.14 -14.49
C ILE A 490 7.48 43.64 -14.17
N GLY A 491 8.46 42.92 -14.73
CA GLY A 491 8.66 41.49 -14.48
C GLY A 491 8.05 40.60 -15.56
N ILE A 492 7.60 39.40 -15.17
CA ILE A 492 6.92 38.46 -16.07
C ILE A 492 5.50 38.96 -16.38
N SER A 493 5.17 39.08 -17.67
CA SER A 493 3.84 39.48 -18.15
C SER A 493 3.04 38.28 -18.67
N VAL A 494 3.71 37.28 -19.25
CA VAL A 494 3.06 36.11 -19.88
C VAL A 494 3.70 34.81 -19.39
N VAL A 495 2.87 33.86 -18.97
CA VAL A 495 3.28 32.49 -18.64
C VAL A 495 2.58 31.51 -19.56
N CYS A 496 3.33 30.71 -20.31
CA CYS A 496 2.77 29.55 -21.01
C CYS A 496 2.78 28.35 -20.06
N CYS A 497 1.59 27.82 -19.76
CA CYS A 497 1.42 26.65 -18.91
C CYS A 497 0.97 25.45 -19.74
N ILE A 498 1.78 24.38 -19.77
CA ILE A 498 1.35 23.08 -20.29
C ILE A 498 0.95 22.20 -19.11
N ASP A 499 -0.36 22.02 -18.93
CA ASP A 499 -0.94 21.05 -17.99
C ASP A 499 -1.14 19.70 -18.66
N GLU A 500 -1.16 18.64 -17.85
CA GLU A 500 -1.10 17.25 -18.32
C GLU A 500 0.08 16.99 -19.27
N ALA A 501 1.24 17.56 -18.93
CA ALA A 501 2.44 17.51 -19.78
C ALA A 501 2.92 16.07 -20.10
N HIS A 502 2.37 15.05 -19.43
CA HIS A 502 2.66 13.63 -19.70
C HIS A 502 2.35 13.23 -21.14
N GLU A 503 1.42 13.94 -21.80
CA GLU A 503 1.14 13.82 -23.23
C GLU A 503 2.35 14.11 -24.13
N LEU A 504 3.34 14.88 -23.66
CA LEU A 504 4.56 15.20 -24.41
C LEU A 504 5.62 14.08 -24.38
N ILE A 505 5.42 13.05 -23.55
CA ILE A 505 6.44 12.01 -23.28
C ILE A 505 6.34 10.81 -24.23
N THR A 506 5.21 10.62 -24.92
CA THR A 506 4.99 9.44 -25.80
C THR A 506 6.10 9.29 -26.85
N GLN A 507 6.85 8.18 -26.77
CA GLN A 507 7.93 7.86 -27.70
C GLN A 507 7.37 7.49 -29.07
N ARG A 508 8.06 7.93 -30.12
CA ARG A 508 7.74 7.60 -31.52
C ARG A 508 8.91 6.85 -32.18
N ASN A 509 8.63 6.27 -33.34
CA ASN A 509 9.56 5.46 -34.16
C ASN A 509 10.92 6.14 -34.47
N SER A 510 11.04 7.47 -34.29
CA SER A 510 12.28 8.26 -34.46
C SER A 510 13.19 8.28 -33.22
N GLY A 511 12.77 7.71 -32.08
CA GLY A 511 13.55 7.65 -30.84
C GLY A 511 13.56 8.94 -29.99
N GLU A 512 12.98 10.04 -30.47
CA GLU A 512 12.91 11.34 -29.76
C GLU A 512 11.47 11.67 -29.28
N THR A 513 11.33 12.22 -28.06
CA THR A 513 10.02 12.59 -27.49
C THR A 513 9.61 14.02 -27.86
N CYS A 514 8.29 14.30 -27.90
CA CYS A 514 7.77 15.65 -28.14
C CYS A 514 8.27 16.66 -27.09
N PHE A 515 8.48 16.22 -25.84
CA PHE A 515 9.05 17.05 -24.78
C PHE A 515 10.47 17.55 -25.11
N VAL A 516 11.32 16.71 -25.72
CA VAL A 516 12.68 17.12 -26.13
C VAL A 516 12.61 18.16 -27.26
N LYS A 517 11.72 17.95 -28.25
CA LYS A 517 11.48 18.94 -29.31
C LYS A 517 10.99 20.28 -28.76
N TRP A 518 9.97 20.25 -27.90
CA TRP A 518 9.44 21.42 -27.22
C TRP A 518 10.54 22.21 -26.50
N ARG A 519 11.37 21.53 -25.67
CA ARG A 519 12.49 22.16 -24.96
C ARG A 519 13.48 22.85 -25.90
N ARG A 520 13.76 22.26 -27.07
CA ARG A 520 14.67 22.87 -28.05
C ARG A 520 14.09 24.13 -28.69
N GLN A 521 12.78 24.15 -28.95
CA GLN A 521 12.11 25.30 -29.54
C GLN A 521 12.06 26.48 -28.55
N ILE A 522 11.65 26.25 -27.30
CA ILE A 522 11.58 27.32 -26.30
C ILE A 522 12.96 27.87 -25.91
N LYS A 523 14.04 27.09 -26.09
CA LYS A 523 15.42 27.57 -25.87
C LYS A 523 15.82 28.68 -26.86
N LYS A 524 15.17 28.76 -28.02
CA LYS A 524 15.43 29.80 -29.03
C LYS A 524 14.74 31.12 -28.70
N ILE A 525 13.86 31.15 -27.70
CA ILE A 525 13.13 32.35 -27.29
C ILE A 525 14.03 33.15 -26.34
N SER A 526 14.08 34.48 -26.51
CA SER A 526 14.85 35.41 -25.65
C SER A 526 13.99 36.50 -24.99
N TRP A 527 12.67 36.33 -24.97
CA TRP A 527 11.71 37.35 -24.55
C TRP A 527 11.80 37.72 -23.07
N LYS A 528 12.04 39.01 -22.78
CA LYS A 528 11.86 39.60 -21.45
C LYS A 528 10.37 39.64 -21.13
N GLY A 529 10.01 39.12 -19.96
CA GLY A 529 8.63 39.11 -19.49
C GLY A 529 7.85 37.84 -19.86
N PHE A 530 8.52 36.79 -20.32
CA PHE A 530 7.92 35.50 -20.68
C PHE A 530 8.56 34.34 -19.92
N PHE A 531 7.76 33.33 -19.55
CA PHE A 531 8.28 32.10 -18.97
C PHE A 531 7.36 30.90 -19.22
N ASN A 532 7.91 29.68 -19.23
CA ASN A 532 7.10 28.46 -19.35
C ASN A 532 6.96 27.73 -18.00
N VAL A 533 5.81 27.10 -17.79
CA VAL A 533 5.54 26.21 -16.66
C VAL A 533 4.98 24.90 -17.19
N VAL A 534 5.48 23.78 -16.69
CA VAL A 534 4.92 22.46 -16.99
C VAL A 534 4.35 21.84 -15.73
N LEU A 535 3.10 21.40 -15.80
CA LEU A 535 2.42 20.67 -14.75
C LEU A 535 2.29 19.21 -15.18
N SER A 536 2.66 18.28 -14.29
CA SER A 536 2.40 16.87 -14.52
C SER A 536 1.93 16.20 -13.24
N THR A 537 0.94 15.32 -13.41
CA THR A 537 0.40 14.41 -12.41
C THR A 537 0.73 12.96 -12.77
N ASN A 538 0.78 12.57 -14.05
CA ASN A 538 0.87 11.16 -14.47
C ASN A 538 2.14 10.79 -15.27
N GLY A 539 3.12 11.68 -15.38
CA GLY A 539 4.38 11.40 -16.08
C GLY A 539 5.48 11.02 -15.10
N LYS A 540 6.31 10.02 -15.46
CA LYS A 540 7.52 9.73 -14.68
C LYS A 540 8.31 11.02 -14.47
N ILE A 541 8.53 11.43 -13.23
CA ILE A 541 9.18 12.70 -12.86
C ILE A 541 10.53 12.83 -13.58
N GLY A 542 11.25 11.72 -13.73
CA GLY A 542 12.51 11.63 -14.47
C GLY A 542 12.41 11.95 -15.97
N ASN A 543 11.22 12.15 -16.55
CA ASN A 543 11.05 12.55 -17.94
C ASN A 543 11.06 14.07 -18.14
N PHE A 544 10.54 14.84 -17.17
CA PHE A 544 10.62 16.31 -17.18
C PHE A 544 11.88 16.84 -16.52
N LEU A 545 12.46 16.02 -15.62
CA LEU A 545 13.68 16.27 -14.86
C LEU A 545 14.63 15.07 -15.02
N PRO A 546 15.23 14.87 -16.20
CA PRO A 546 16.13 13.74 -16.44
C PRO A 546 17.31 13.75 -15.48
N PRO A 547 17.77 12.58 -14.97
CA PRO A 547 19.00 12.49 -14.21
C PRO A 547 20.14 13.18 -14.96
N THR A 548 21.03 13.88 -14.26
CA THR A 548 22.13 14.64 -14.90
C THR A 548 22.99 13.75 -15.83
N ILE A 549 23.06 12.45 -15.54
CA ILE A 549 23.79 11.43 -16.32
C ILE A 549 23.03 10.99 -17.59
N LYS A 550 21.70 10.98 -17.54
CA LYS A 550 20.79 10.54 -18.62
C LYS A 550 20.25 11.69 -19.46
N ASP A 551 20.50 12.94 -19.07
CA ASP A 551 20.20 14.09 -19.91
C ASP A 551 20.89 13.84 -21.26
N THR A 552 20.10 13.94 -22.33
CA THR A 552 20.27 13.20 -23.58
C THR A 552 21.62 13.45 -24.27
N VAL A 553 21.95 12.67 -25.30
CA VAL A 553 23.12 12.89 -26.17
C VAL A 553 23.22 14.36 -26.66
N SER A 554 22.11 15.12 -26.73
CA SER A 554 22.11 16.56 -27.05
C SER A 554 22.49 17.51 -25.89
N ALA A 555 22.37 17.08 -24.63
CA ALA A 555 22.89 17.82 -23.47
C ALA A 555 24.41 17.67 -23.33
N ARG A 556 25.01 16.62 -23.91
CA ARG A 556 26.48 16.42 -23.91
C ARG A 556 27.22 17.32 -24.90
N THR A 557 26.53 17.82 -25.92
CA THR A 557 27.11 18.70 -26.96
C THR A 557 26.87 20.19 -26.72
N THR A 558 26.00 20.57 -25.77
CA THR A 558 25.74 21.97 -25.40
C THR A 558 25.74 22.12 -23.88
N ASN A 559 26.49 23.08 -23.33
CA ASN A 559 26.60 23.33 -21.88
C ASN A 559 25.25 23.83 -21.31
N PHE A 560 24.30 22.93 -21.08
CA PHE A 560 22.88 23.22 -20.87
C PHE A 560 22.46 22.92 -19.41
N GLN A 561 21.59 23.77 -18.85
CA GLN A 561 21.10 23.64 -17.46
C GLN A 561 19.56 23.66 -17.40
N ILE A 562 19.01 22.95 -16.42
CA ILE A 562 17.56 22.89 -16.14
C ILE A 562 17.34 23.39 -14.72
N PHE A 563 16.27 24.17 -14.52
CA PHE A 563 15.84 24.58 -13.18
C PHE A 563 15.44 23.38 -12.31
N PRO A 564 15.61 23.48 -10.97
CA PRO A 564 15.11 22.46 -10.06
C PRO A 564 13.58 22.35 -10.14
N ALA A 565 13.03 21.21 -9.72
CA ALA A 565 11.58 21.06 -9.59
C ALA A 565 11.04 22.05 -8.56
N TYR A 566 9.87 22.62 -8.85
CA TYR A 566 9.10 23.35 -7.86
C TYR A 566 8.20 22.37 -7.10
N LEU A 567 8.54 22.14 -5.83
CA LEU A 567 7.82 21.21 -4.93
C LEU A 567 6.96 21.93 -3.89
N ASP A 568 7.16 23.24 -3.69
CA ASP A 568 6.49 24.06 -2.68
C ASP A 568 5.05 24.43 -3.08
N VAL A 569 4.27 23.37 -3.29
CA VAL A 569 2.82 23.38 -3.56
C VAL A 569 2.09 22.59 -2.47
N SER A 570 2.76 22.34 -1.34
CA SER A 570 2.13 21.69 -0.19
C SER A 570 1.14 22.67 0.43
N THR A 571 -0.13 22.46 0.08
CA THR A 571 -1.29 23.25 0.50
C THR A 571 -2.07 22.53 1.60
N THR A 572 -1.41 21.62 2.32
CA THR A 572 -2.01 20.88 3.43
C THR A 572 -2.62 21.86 4.42
N ASP A 573 -3.88 21.62 4.78
CA ASP A 573 -4.69 22.42 5.69
C ASP A 573 -4.96 23.87 5.26
N VAL A 574 -4.62 24.27 4.03
CA VAL A 574 -4.79 25.67 3.59
C VAL A 574 -6.25 26.14 3.67
N LEU A 575 -7.21 25.21 3.60
CA LEU A 575 -8.64 25.50 3.72
C LEU A 575 -9.19 25.37 5.15
N ALA A 576 -8.39 24.93 6.13
CA ALA A 576 -8.82 24.82 7.52
C ALA A 576 -9.29 26.19 8.06
N LEU A 577 -8.65 27.28 7.61
CA LEU A 577 -8.99 28.67 7.95
C LEU A 577 -10.41 29.07 7.51
N LEU A 578 -10.98 28.42 6.48
CA LEU A 578 -12.34 28.72 6.05
C LEU A 578 -13.37 28.24 7.07
N VAL A 579 -13.04 27.21 7.84
CA VAL A 579 -13.89 26.72 8.93
C VAL A 579 -13.70 27.58 10.17
N GLU A 580 -12.47 28.01 10.48
CA GLU A 580 -12.15 28.82 11.68
C GLU A 580 -12.83 30.20 11.69
N ASN A 581 -13.20 30.73 10.52
CA ASN A 581 -13.96 31.97 10.38
C ASN A 581 -15.47 31.80 10.61
N VAL A 582 -15.96 30.57 10.81
CA VAL A 582 -17.34 30.26 11.20
C VAL A 582 -17.40 30.16 12.73
N GLY A 583 -17.44 31.32 13.40
CA GLY A 583 -17.72 31.44 14.83
C GLY A 583 -16.82 30.63 15.75
N LYS A 584 -15.70 31.23 16.20
CA LYS A 584 -14.82 30.73 17.28
C LYS A 584 -15.57 30.37 18.58
N GLU A 585 -16.80 30.83 18.73
CA GLU A 585 -17.67 30.60 19.89
C GLU A 585 -18.34 29.21 19.88
N ASN A 586 -18.33 28.50 18.74
CA ASN A 586 -18.91 27.15 18.57
C ASN A 586 -17.90 26.06 18.20
N PHE A 587 -16.60 26.36 18.14
CA PHE A 587 -15.54 25.33 18.16
C PHE A 587 -15.43 24.78 19.57
N ASP A 588 -16.53 24.15 20.00
CA ASP A 588 -16.66 23.56 21.30
C ASP A 588 -15.61 22.47 21.46
N LYS A 589 -15.36 22.08 22.69
CA LYS A 589 -14.34 21.11 23.11
C LYS A 589 -14.49 19.73 22.45
N ASP A 590 -15.46 19.52 21.56
CA ASP A 590 -15.86 18.27 20.89
C ASP A 590 -15.39 18.15 19.44
N TYR A 591 -15.26 16.90 18.98
CA TYR A 591 -14.84 16.58 17.61
C TYR A 591 -15.90 17.01 16.59
N ASP A 592 -15.51 17.85 15.61
CA ASP A 592 -16.37 18.24 14.48
C ASP A 592 -15.93 17.54 13.19
N LEU A 593 -16.81 16.66 12.70
CA LEU A 593 -16.66 15.95 11.44
C LEU A 593 -16.58 16.91 10.24
N LYS A 594 -17.24 18.09 10.30
CA LYS A 594 -17.16 19.08 9.22
C LYS A 594 -15.77 19.68 9.12
N ARG A 595 -15.11 19.95 10.25
CA ARG A 595 -13.71 20.45 10.29
C ARG A 595 -12.75 19.44 9.65
N ALA A 596 -12.90 18.15 9.94
CA ALA A 596 -11.99 17.10 9.46
C ALA A 596 -11.82 17.08 7.92
N VAL A 597 -12.85 17.46 7.17
CA VAL A 597 -12.82 17.52 5.70
C VAL A 597 -11.90 18.63 5.15
N TYR A 598 -11.59 19.63 5.98
CA TYR A 598 -10.70 20.73 5.62
C TYR A 598 -9.26 20.53 6.15
N LEU A 599 -9.02 19.45 6.90
CA LEU A 599 -7.72 19.06 7.42
C LEU A 599 -7.07 18.03 6.48
N GLY A 600 -6.08 18.48 5.71
CA GLY A 600 -5.40 17.68 4.68
C GLY A 600 -5.32 18.40 3.34
N THR A 601 -5.36 17.63 2.26
CA THR A 601 -5.30 18.14 0.89
C THR A 601 -6.51 19.04 0.60
N PRO A 602 -6.33 20.22 -0.04
CA PRO A 602 -7.45 21.16 -0.28
C PRO A 602 -8.54 20.61 -1.20
N LEU A 603 -8.27 19.53 -1.93
CA LEU A 603 -9.25 18.84 -2.77
C LEU A 603 -10.53 18.49 -1.99
N TRP A 604 -10.40 17.95 -0.78
CA TRP A 604 -11.53 17.46 0.01
C TRP A 604 -12.42 18.61 0.48
N GLY A 605 -11.81 19.65 1.08
CA GLY A 605 -12.53 20.84 1.53
C GLY A 605 -13.23 21.58 0.38
N SER A 606 -12.60 21.65 -0.79
CA SER A 606 -13.19 22.28 -1.98
C SER A 606 -14.42 21.51 -2.49
N LEU A 607 -14.33 20.18 -2.56
CA LEU A 607 -15.45 19.33 -2.96
C LEU A 607 -16.60 19.38 -1.93
N ALA A 608 -16.28 19.43 -0.63
CA ALA A 608 -17.27 19.59 0.42
C ALA A 608 -18.04 20.91 0.30
N GLN A 609 -17.35 22.02 0.01
CA GLN A 609 -18.00 23.31 -0.27
C GLN A 609 -18.84 23.30 -1.55
N ALA A 610 -18.44 22.49 -2.54
CA ALA A 610 -19.24 22.27 -3.74
C ALA A 610 -20.54 21.51 -3.43
N GLY A 611 -20.61 20.81 -2.29
CA GLY A 611 -21.79 20.08 -1.82
C GLY A 611 -21.64 18.55 -1.95
N GLU A 612 -20.41 18.02 -1.95
CA GLU A 612 -20.17 16.58 -1.87
C GLU A 612 -20.40 16.05 -0.46
N SER A 613 -20.97 14.83 -0.38
CA SER A 613 -21.18 14.17 0.91
C SER A 613 -19.89 13.57 1.43
N LEU A 614 -19.76 13.45 2.76
CA LEU A 614 -18.58 12.82 3.36
C LEU A 614 -18.33 11.38 2.84
N LYS A 615 -19.40 10.61 2.65
CA LYS A 615 -19.30 9.23 2.13
C LYS A 615 -18.69 9.23 0.72
N ASP A 616 -19.12 10.15 -0.13
CA ASP A 616 -18.60 10.28 -1.50
C ASP A 616 -17.14 10.74 -1.50
N LEU A 617 -16.77 11.66 -0.60
CA LEU A 617 -15.37 12.10 -0.44
C LEU A 617 -14.46 10.94 -0.03
N ILE A 618 -14.87 10.10 0.93
CA ILE A 618 -14.07 8.96 1.38
C ILE A 618 -14.01 7.86 0.32
N LEU A 619 -15.10 7.64 -0.42
CA LEU A 619 -15.11 6.74 -1.57
C LEU A 619 -14.10 7.22 -2.63
N LEU A 620 -14.16 8.50 -3.00
CA LEU A 620 -13.24 9.11 -3.95
C LEU A 620 -11.78 9.06 -3.44
N ALA A 621 -11.56 9.28 -2.15
CA ALA A 621 -10.24 9.16 -1.55
C ALA A 621 -9.68 7.73 -1.63
N SER A 622 -10.52 6.72 -1.35
CA SER A 622 -10.17 5.31 -1.50
C SER A 622 -9.87 4.95 -2.96
N GLU A 623 -10.63 5.50 -3.91
CA GLU A 623 -10.40 5.27 -5.33
C GLU A 623 -9.10 5.96 -5.79
N LYS A 624 -8.89 7.23 -5.44
CA LYS A 624 -7.69 8.00 -5.82
C LYS A 624 -6.41 7.39 -5.26
N ILE A 625 -6.38 7.00 -3.97
CA ILE A 625 -5.16 6.41 -3.39
C ILE A 625 -4.84 5.04 -3.97
N ARG A 626 -5.84 4.30 -4.45
CA ARG A 626 -5.66 3.01 -5.13
C ARG A 626 -5.51 3.13 -6.64
N ASN A 627 -5.45 4.34 -7.18
CA ASN A 627 -5.49 4.60 -8.63
C ASN A 627 -6.66 3.86 -9.32
N PHE A 628 -7.83 3.87 -8.71
CA PHE A 628 -9.06 3.19 -9.15
C PHE A 628 -8.92 1.66 -9.32
N SER A 629 -7.85 1.07 -8.77
CA SER A 629 -7.61 -0.36 -8.84
C SER A 629 -8.51 -1.13 -7.89
N LYS A 630 -9.25 -2.08 -8.45
CA LYS A 630 -10.10 -3.06 -7.72
C LYS A 630 -9.38 -4.38 -7.46
N LYS A 631 -8.13 -4.53 -7.95
CA LYS A 631 -7.34 -5.74 -7.80
C LYS A 631 -6.85 -5.86 -6.35
N LYS A 632 -6.99 -7.04 -5.76
CA LYS A 632 -6.54 -7.33 -4.39
C LYS A 632 -5.01 -7.42 -4.29
N ASP A 633 -4.39 -7.91 -5.35
CA ASP A 633 -2.95 -8.13 -5.53
C ASP A 633 -2.23 -6.92 -6.16
N ASP A 634 -2.87 -5.75 -6.19
CA ASP A 634 -2.22 -4.53 -6.69
C ASP A 634 -1.18 -4.01 -5.70
N TYR A 635 0.08 -4.36 -5.99
CA TYR A 635 1.22 -4.08 -5.15
C TYR A 635 1.42 -2.58 -4.82
N ILE A 636 1.30 -1.69 -5.83
CA ILE A 636 1.54 -0.25 -5.61
C ILE A 636 0.36 0.38 -4.89
N ALA A 637 -0.89 -0.01 -5.22
CA ALA A 637 -2.06 0.46 -4.49
C ALA A 637 -2.04 0.02 -3.02
N ASN A 638 -1.61 -1.22 -2.76
CA ASN A 638 -1.46 -1.72 -1.41
C ASN A 638 -0.35 -0.99 -0.66
N LEU A 639 0.82 -0.76 -1.29
CA LEU A 639 1.92 0.06 -0.76
C LEU A 639 1.45 1.48 -0.40
N ALA A 640 0.68 2.13 -1.26
CA ALA A 640 0.15 3.47 -1.03
C ALA A 640 -0.76 3.51 0.20
N CYS A 641 -1.72 2.58 0.28
CA CYS A 641 -2.65 2.47 1.39
C CYS A 641 -1.93 2.25 2.73
N ILE A 642 -0.98 1.31 2.80
CA ILE A 642 -0.22 1.03 4.02
C ILE A 642 0.74 2.18 4.37
N SER A 643 1.33 2.85 3.38
CA SER A 643 2.23 3.98 3.64
C SER A 643 1.48 5.19 4.20
N CYS A 644 0.29 5.46 3.68
CA CYS A 644 -0.59 6.53 4.14
C CYS A 644 -1.14 6.28 5.56
N THR A 645 -1.43 5.03 5.91
CA THR A 645 -2.03 4.70 7.21
C THR A 645 -1.00 4.37 8.29
N LEU A 646 0.16 3.82 7.94
CA LEU A 646 1.15 3.34 8.91
C LEU A 646 2.34 4.28 9.08
N ALA A 647 2.44 5.39 8.35
CA ALA A 647 3.65 6.23 8.31
C ALA A 647 4.91 5.43 7.96
N LEU A 648 4.87 4.74 6.81
CA LEU A 648 6.04 4.03 6.27
C LEU A 648 6.97 5.01 5.55
N GLU A 649 8.26 4.80 5.73
CA GLU A 649 9.31 5.50 5.00
C GLU A 649 9.66 4.71 3.74
N VAL A 650 9.32 5.25 2.57
CA VAL A 650 9.59 4.63 1.28
C VAL A 650 10.97 5.06 0.82
N SER A 651 11.81 4.09 0.45
CA SER A 651 13.14 4.34 -0.08
C SER A 651 13.04 5.25 -1.31
N PRO A 652 13.91 6.29 -1.44
CA PRO A 652 13.77 7.33 -2.46
C PRO A 652 14.11 6.88 -3.90
N ARG A 653 14.11 5.55 -4.16
CA ARG A 653 14.36 4.95 -5.47
C ARG A 653 13.21 5.30 -6.42
N ILE A 654 13.59 5.75 -7.63
CA ILE A 654 12.68 6.42 -8.56
C ILE A 654 11.44 5.59 -8.91
N ALA A 655 11.53 4.27 -9.14
CA ALA A 655 10.44 3.54 -9.80
C ALA A 655 9.13 3.49 -9.00
N GLU A 656 9.20 3.20 -7.70
CA GLU A 656 8.02 3.12 -6.83
C GLU A 656 7.54 4.51 -6.39
N VAL A 657 8.47 5.39 -5.96
CA VAL A 657 8.12 6.73 -5.48
C VAL A 657 7.44 7.57 -6.56
N ASP A 658 7.91 7.46 -7.79
CA ASP A 658 7.34 8.13 -8.94
C ASP A 658 5.88 7.71 -9.18
N ASN A 659 5.60 6.40 -9.11
CA ASN A 659 4.22 5.91 -9.18
C ASN A 659 3.37 6.39 -7.99
N LEU A 660 3.93 6.40 -6.78
CA LEU A 660 3.22 6.83 -5.59
C LEU A 660 2.77 8.30 -5.68
N ILE A 661 3.66 9.19 -6.14
CA ILE A 661 3.36 10.61 -6.33
C ILE A 661 2.37 10.78 -7.48
N ALA A 662 2.63 10.10 -8.59
CA ALA A 662 1.89 10.33 -9.82
C ALA A 662 0.45 9.83 -9.73
N SER A 663 0.27 8.62 -9.19
CA SER A 663 -0.99 7.88 -9.30
C SER A 663 -1.63 7.52 -7.95
N HIS A 664 -0.94 7.72 -6.83
CA HIS A 664 -1.42 7.28 -5.51
C HIS A 664 -1.36 8.36 -4.44
N MET A 665 -1.47 9.64 -4.82
CA MET A 665 -1.64 10.79 -3.91
C MET A 665 -0.46 11.09 -2.97
N ALA A 666 0.71 10.44 -3.13
CA ALA A 666 1.86 10.73 -2.28
C ALA A 666 2.41 12.15 -2.55
N THR A 667 2.83 12.82 -1.50
CA THR A 667 3.38 14.19 -1.58
C THR A 667 4.87 14.14 -1.84
N ALA A 668 5.33 14.71 -2.95
CA ALA A 668 6.74 14.93 -3.22
C ALA A 668 7.28 16.02 -2.29
N ILE A 669 8.38 15.74 -1.58
CA ILE A 669 8.95 16.66 -0.57
C ILE A 669 10.42 17.01 -0.82
N GLY A 670 11.12 16.24 -1.65
CA GLY A 670 12.50 16.53 -2.02
C GLY A 670 12.92 15.78 -3.27
N ILE A 671 13.86 16.36 -4.01
CA ILE A 671 14.51 15.73 -5.17
C ILE A 671 16.00 15.94 -5.02
N SER A 672 16.79 14.90 -5.24
CA SER A 672 18.25 14.97 -5.17
C SER A 672 18.85 15.92 -6.23
N PRO A 673 20.03 16.51 -6.00
CA PRO A 673 20.61 17.50 -6.93
C PRO A 673 20.95 16.89 -8.29
N ASP A 674 21.26 15.59 -8.32
CA ASP A 674 21.50 14.81 -9.53
C ASP A 674 20.21 14.26 -10.18
N ARG A 675 19.05 14.50 -9.56
CA ARG A 675 17.70 14.12 -10.01
C ARG A 675 17.52 12.61 -10.16
N THR A 676 18.25 11.82 -9.38
CA THR A 676 18.18 10.35 -9.36
C THR A 676 17.35 9.80 -8.21
N SER A 677 16.95 10.63 -7.25
CA SER A 677 16.22 10.22 -6.06
C SER A 677 15.12 11.23 -5.76
N ILE A 678 13.95 10.72 -5.38
CA ILE A 678 12.78 11.53 -5.03
C ILE A 678 12.31 11.06 -3.67
N LEU A 679 12.09 12.01 -2.77
CA LEU A 679 11.49 11.73 -1.48
C LEU A 679 10.00 12.05 -1.53
N CYS A 680 9.19 11.11 -1.06
CA CYS A 680 7.75 11.29 -0.91
C CYS A 680 7.28 10.94 0.51
N THR A 681 6.15 11.50 0.90
CA THR A 681 5.46 11.16 2.14
C THR A 681 3.94 11.26 1.97
N TYR A 682 3.20 10.72 2.92
CA TYR A 682 1.77 11.00 3.07
C TYR A 682 1.60 11.93 4.27
N PRO A 683 1.29 13.22 4.08
CA PRO A 683 1.00 14.12 5.18
C PRO A 683 -0.27 13.68 5.92
N SER A 684 -0.48 14.21 7.12
CA SER A 684 -1.68 13.93 7.92
C SER A 684 -2.93 14.48 7.25
N ASP A 685 -3.56 13.65 6.43
CA ASP A 685 -4.78 13.92 5.68
C ASP A 685 -5.84 12.92 6.13
N ALA A 686 -6.77 13.38 6.96
CA ALA A 686 -7.76 12.52 7.62
C ALA A 686 -8.68 11.82 6.61
N ILE A 687 -9.06 12.49 5.52
CA ILE A 687 -9.94 11.94 4.49
C ILE A 687 -9.20 10.92 3.64
N LEU A 688 -7.98 11.23 3.21
CA LEU A 688 -7.15 10.31 2.45
C LEU A 688 -6.80 9.06 3.28
N ALA A 689 -6.44 9.23 4.55
CA ALA A 689 -6.19 8.14 5.49
C ALA A 689 -7.42 7.25 5.69
N SER A 690 -8.61 7.83 5.80
CA SER A 690 -9.86 7.06 5.86
C SER A 690 -10.11 6.26 4.59
N GLY A 691 -9.92 6.88 3.43
CA GLY A 691 -10.00 6.22 2.13
C GLY A 691 -8.97 5.08 2.01
N ALA A 692 -7.75 5.30 2.49
CA ALA A 692 -6.67 4.32 2.52
C ALA A 692 -7.02 3.12 3.39
N LEU A 693 -7.51 3.34 4.62
CA LEU A 693 -7.93 2.30 5.55
C LEU A 693 -9.11 1.50 5.00
N LYS A 694 -10.10 2.18 4.40
CA LYS A 694 -11.20 1.52 3.68
C LYS A 694 -10.68 0.68 2.52
N GLY A 695 -9.68 1.18 1.79
CA GLY A 695 -8.96 0.44 0.76
C GLY A 695 -8.33 -0.85 1.26
N ILE A 696 -7.63 -0.81 2.41
CA ILE A 696 -7.04 -2.00 3.07
C ILE A 696 -8.13 -3.01 3.43
N ILE A 697 -9.22 -2.54 4.02
CA ILE A 697 -10.32 -3.41 4.49
C ILE A 697 -11.03 -4.08 3.30
N ASN A 698 -11.27 -3.34 2.22
CA ASN A 698 -11.91 -3.86 1.02
C ASN A 698 -11.09 -4.97 0.33
N VAL A 699 -9.76 -4.85 0.32
CA VAL A 699 -8.90 -5.90 -0.26
C VAL A 699 -8.54 -7.01 0.70
N GLY A 700 -8.58 -6.74 2.00
CA GLY A 700 -8.17 -7.65 3.07
C GLY A 700 -6.76 -7.35 3.58
N TRP A 701 -6.60 -7.39 4.90
CA TRP A 701 -5.32 -7.17 5.58
C TRP A 701 -4.25 -8.18 5.13
N GLU A 702 -4.65 -9.39 4.75
CA GLU A 702 -3.77 -10.45 4.27
C GLU A 702 -2.97 -10.01 3.05
N ASN A 703 -3.64 -9.39 2.06
CA ASN A 703 -3.00 -8.94 0.83
C ASN A 703 -2.05 -7.76 1.07
N CYS A 704 -2.44 -6.83 1.96
CA CYS A 704 -1.60 -5.71 2.36
C CYS A 704 -0.36 -6.18 3.16
N LEU A 705 -0.51 -7.16 4.03
CA LEU A 705 0.59 -7.74 4.80
C LEU A 705 1.54 -8.56 3.92
N ASP A 706 1.03 -9.33 2.95
CA ASP A 706 1.87 -10.04 1.99
C ASP A 706 2.69 -9.04 1.15
N THR A 707 2.06 -7.96 0.69
CA THR A 707 2.73 -6.83 0.02
C THR A 707 3.82 -6.24 0.90
N LEU A 708 3.54 -5.98 2.18
CA LEU A 708 4.50 -5.44 3.13
C LEU A 708 5.70 -6.37 3.34
N VAL A 709 5.48 -7.67 3.54
CA VAL A 709 6.56 -8.66 3.68
C VAL A 709 7.48 -8.66 2.46
N GLU A 710 6.91 -8.58 1.27
CA GLU A 710 7.67 -8.51 0.03
C GLU A 710 8.48 -7.20 -0.09
N LEU A 711 7.87 -6.05 0.19
CA LEU A 711 8.54 -4.73 0.20
C LEU A 711 9.74 -4.72 1.15
N LEU A 712 9.57 -5.30 2.33
CA LEU A 712 10.60 -5.42 3.35
C LEU A 712 11.75 -6.33 2.91
N SER A 713 11.42 -7.43 2.22
CA SER A 713 12.43 -8.36 1.67
C SER A 713 13.28 -7.69 0.58
N ARG A 714 12.67 -6.79 -0.21
CA ARG A 714 13.31 -6.04 -1.31
C ARG A 714 14.04 -4.78 -0.86
N GLY A 715 13.86 -4.35 0.39
CA GLY A 715 14.40 -3.08 0.91
C GLY A 715 13.80 -1.84 0.25
N VAL A 716 12.54 -1.91 -0.18
CA VAL A 716 11.79 -0.78 -0.78
C VAL A 716 11.26 0.16 0.30
N VAL A 717 10.97 -0.37 1.48
CA VAL A 717 10.53 0.38 2.66
C VAL A 717 11.62 0.25 3.73
N GLU A 718 11.98 1.36 4.36
CA GLU A 718 12.98 1.34 5.43
C GLU A 718 12.47 0.62 6.68
N VAL A 719 13.41 -0.06 7.33
CA VAL A 719 13.14 -0.92 8.46
C VAL A 719 13.35 -0.11 9.74
N GLY A 720 12.30 0.51 10.26
CA GLY A 720 12.26 0.89 11.68
C GLY A 720 12.33 -0.34 12.60
N GLU A 721 12.23 -0.16 13.91
CA GLU A 721 12.16 -1.28 14.84
C GLU A 721 10.95 -2.17 14.48
N ARG A 722 11.18 -3.46 14.20
CA ARG A 722 10.13 -4.38 13.68
C ARG A 722 8.94 -4.50 14.63
N GLY A 723 9.21 -4.44 15.93
CA GLY A 723 8.20 -4.40 16.97
C GLY A 723 7.31 -3.16 16.87
N GLU A 724 7.88 -1.99 16.62
CA GLU A 724 7.11 -0.75 16.42
C GLU A 724 6.18 -0.84 15.21
N LEU A 725 6.67 -1.33 14.06
CA LEU A 725 5.82 -1.47 12.87
C LEU A 725 4.64 -2.41 13.12
N VAL A 726 4.87 -3.56 13.75
CA VAL A 726 3.79 -4.49 14.07
C VAL A 726 2.82 -3.91 15.10
N ASN A 727 3.31 -3.18 16.10
CA ASN A 727 2.47 -2.44 17.05
C ASN A 727 1.51 -1.48 16.33
N ARG A 728 2.05 -0.69 15.38
CA ARG A 728 1.27 0.24 14.57
C ARG A 728 0.16 -0.45 13.79
N ILE A 729 0.45 -1.61 13.20
CA ILE A 729 -0.52 -2.43 12.48
C ILE A 729 -1.60 -2.95 13.43
N LEU A 730 -1.22 -3.55 14.56
CA LEU A 730 -2.14 -4.16 15.52
C LEU A 730 -3.18 -3.16 16.05
N PHE A 731 -2.74 -2.00 16.50
CA PHE A 731 -3.67 -0.98 17.00
C PHE A 731 -4.58 -0.45 15.90
N LEU A 732 -4.06 -0.25 14.67
CA LEU A 732 -4.88 0.25 13.56
C LEU A 732 -5.94 -0.79 13.14
N MET A 733 -5.55 -2.06 13.07
CA MET A 733 -6.47 -3.18 12.88
C MET A 733 -7.54 -3.22 13.96
N ARG A 734 -7.16 -3.03 15.23
CA ARG A 734 -8.10 -3.04 16.35
C ARG A 734 -9.13 -1.92 16.24
N TYR A 735 -8.70 -0.70 15.91
CA TYR A 735 -9.63 0.42 15.67
C TYR A 735 -10.61 0.08 14.53
N ALA A 736 -10.10 -0.42 13.40
CA ALA A 736 -10.90 -0.75 12.23
C ALA A 736 -11.98 -1.81 12.52
N VAL A 737 -11.62 -2.85 13.28
CA VAL A 737 -12.56 -3.91 13.70
C VAL A 737 -13.66 -3.33 14.57
N VAL A 738 -13.31 -2.58 15.62
CA VAL A 738 -14.29 -2.02 16.56
C VAL A 738 -15.20 -0.99 15.87
N ALA A 739 -14.65 -0.13 15.00
CA ALA A 739 -15.44 0.80 14.23
C ALA A 739 -16.46 0.06 13.33
N ARG A 740 -16.04 -1.02 12.65
CA ARG A 740 -16.94 -1.81 11.81
C ARG A 740 -18.05 -2.49 12.61
N GLU A 741 -17.74 -3.00 13.81
CA GLU A 741 -18.72 -3.63 14.70
C GLU A 741 -19.78 -2.63 15.20
N ILE A 742 -19.36 -1.42 15.59
CA ILE A 742 -20.28 -0.38 16.09
C ILE A 742 -21.14 0.20 14.97
N PHE A 743 -20.57 0.39 13.77
CA PHE A 743 -21.23 1.11 12.67
C PHE A 743 -21.74 0.21 11.54
N LEU A 744 -21.72 -1.12 11.69
CA LEU A 744 -22.40 -2.13 10.84
C LEU A 744 -22.31 -1.88 9.33
N GLY A 745 -21.10 -1.66 8.79
CA GLY A 745 -20.85 -1.45 7.35
C GLY A 745 -20.99 0.00 6.86
N SER A 746 -21.49 0.91 7.70
CA SER A 746 -21.53 2.35 7.40
C SER A 746 -20.28 3.12 7.85
N ALA A 747 -19.30 2.42 8.43
CA ALA A 747 -18.07 2.99 8.96
C ALA A 747 -17.31 3.80 7.89
N THR A 748 -17.11 5.07 8.21
CA THR A 748 -16.28 6.00 7.44
C THR A 748 -14.82 5.96 7.88
N TYR A 749 -14.55 5.42 9.07
CA TYR A 749 -13.26 5.46 9.78
C TYR A 749 -12.83 6.87 10.20
N LEU A 750 -13.81 7.75 10.37
CA LEU A 750 -13.70 9.07 11.02
C LEU A 750 -14.54 9.15 12.30
N GLU A 751 -15.03 8.01 12.77
CA GLU A 751 -15.82 7.90 13.98
C GLU A 751 -14.94 7.79 15.22
N LYS A 752 -15.42 8.36 16.33
CA LYS A 752 -14.83 8.17 17.66
C LYS A 752 -15.45 6.93 18.29
N ILE A 753 -14.63 5.95 18.65
CA ILE A 753 -15.06 4.71 19.32
C ILE A 753 -14.74 4.79 20.83
N PRO A 754 -15.51 4.11 21.70
CA PRO A 754 -15.17 4.01 23.12
C PRO A 754 -13.78 3.40 23.32
N LEU A 755 -12.95 4.05 24.13
CA LEU A 755 -11.60 3.58 24.48
C LEU A 755 -11.65 2.19 25.14
N LYS A 756 -12.70 1.94 25.93
CA LYS A 756 -12.95 0.63 26.54
C LYS A 756 -13.04 -0.49 25.51
N LEU A 757 -13.79 -0.28 24.43
CA LEU A 757 -13.91 -1.26 23.35
C LEU A 757 -12.62 -1.37 22.56
N PHE A 758 -11.93 -0.26 22.33
CA PHE A 758 -10.62 -0.28 21.67
C PHE A 758 -9.61 -1.20 22.41
N LEU A 759 -9.60 -1.16 23.75
CA LEU A 759 -8.68 -1.93 24.59
C LEU A 759 -9.22 -3.28 25.10
N GLU A 760 -10.45 -3.67 24.74
CA GLU A 760 -11.17 -4.81 25.36
C GLU A 760 -10.42 -6.15 25.32
N LYS A 761 -9.57 -6.37 24.31
CA LYS A 761 -8.76 -7.58 24.15
C LYS A 761 -7.47 -7.59 24.97
N ILE A 762 -7.16 -6.50 25.67
CA ILE A 762 -5.98 -6.40 26.53
C ILE A 762 -6.45 -6.56 27.98
N ASP A 763 -5.96 -7.58 28.66
CA ASP A 763 -6.33 -7.89 30.05
C ASP A 763 -6.08 -6.71 30.98
N GLY A 764 -7.04 -6.48 31.89
CA GLY A 764 -6.95 -5.42 32.89
C GLY A 764 -7.30 -4.01 32.39
N HIS A 765 -7.70 -3.85 31.12
CA HIS A 765 -8.14 -2.54 30.60
C HIS A 765 -9.23 -1.88 31.45
N SER A 766 -10.24 -2.63 31.89
CA SER A 766 -11.34 -2.06 32.69
C SER A 766 -10.84 -1.51 34.04
N MET A 767 -9.95 -2.22 34.73
CA MET A 767 -9.36 -1.76 35.99
C MET A 767 -8.57 -0.45 35.82
N LEU A 768 -7.76 -0.36 34.77
CA LEU A 768 -6.96 0.84 34.48
C LEU A 768 -7.83 2.04 34.11
N LEU A 769 -8.90 1.83 33.35
CA LEU A 769 -9.85 2.90 33.01
C LEU A 769 -10.60 3.41 34.24
N ASP A 770 -10.97 2.52 35.17
CA ASP A 770 -11.59 2.87 36.46
C ASP A 770 -10.63 3.67 37.34
N GLU A 771 -9.36 3.21 37.47
CA GLU A 771 -8.32 3.87 38.26
C GLU A 771 -8.05 5.29 37.76
N LEU A 772 -7.93 5.46 36.45
CA LEU A 772 -7.70 6.75 35.81
C LEU A 772 -8.95 7.64 35.73
N LYS A 773 -10.15 7.07 35.99
CA LYS A 773 -11.47 7.69 35.85
C LYS A 773 -11.76 8.18 34.43
N ILE A 774 -11.49 7.34 33.44
CA ILE A 774 -11.63 7.64 32.01
C ILE A 774 -12.52 6.63 31.27
N ASN A 775 -13.52 6.06 31.96
CA ASN A 775 -14.44 5.06 31.38
C ASN A 775 -15.28 5.58 30.21
N ASP A 776 -15.52 6.89 30.16
CA ASP A 776 -16.23 7.60 29.09
C ASP A 776 -15.31 7.97 27.91
N ALA A 777 -14.02 7.65 28.00
CA ALA A 777 -13.05 8.06 27.01
C ALA A 777 -13.35 7.49 25.62
N LYS A 778 -13.01 8.29 24.60
CA LYS A 778 -13.13 7.94 23.19
C LYS A 778 -11.81 8.15 22.46
N VAL A 779 -11.58 7.32 21.45
CA VAL A 779 -10.42 7.37 20.57
C VAL A 779 -10.89 7.40 19.11
N GLY A 780 -10.18 8.15 18.26
CA GLY A 780 -10.37 8.10 16.82
C GLY A 780 -9.02 8.01 16.16
N PHE A 781 -8.83 7.02 15.28
CA PHE A 781 -7.49 6.61 14.88
C PHE A 781 -7.50 5.85 13.55
N ASN A 782 -7.23 6.55 12.44
CA ASN A 782 -7.20 5.93 11.10
C ASN A 782 -5.81 5.97 10.44
N HIS A 783 -4.86 6.72 11.00
CA HIS A 783 -3.46 6.70 10.54
C HIS A 783 -2.45 7.07 11.63
N TRP A 784 -1.20 6.70 11.36
CA TRP A 784 0.00 7.15 12.07
C TRP A 784 0.64 8.34 11.35
N ILE A 785 1.28 9.21 12.11
CA ILE A 785 2.13 10.31 11.63
C ILE A 785 3.51 10.23 12.27
N SER A 786 4.55 10.69 11.59
CA SER A 786 5.92 10.75 12.15
C SER A 786 6.28 12.18 12.52
N LEU A 787 6.83 12.39 13.71
CA LEU A 787 7.49 13.64 14.09
C LEU A 787 8.94 13.61 13.62
N LEU A 788 9.39 14.65 12.91
CA LEU A 788 10.75 14.74 12.39
C LEU A 788 11.71 15.32 13.44
N ALA A 789 12.87 14.68 13.60
CA ALA A 789 13.91 15.05 14.56
C ALA A 789 14.64 16.37 14.26
N THR A 790 14.43 17.01 13.10
CA THR A 790 15.12 18.24 12.66
C THR A 790 14.71 19.50 13.41
N ASN A 791 13.71 19.40 14.27
CA ASN A 791 13.25 20.46 15.14
C ASN A 791 14.23 20.62 16.33
N MET A 792 15.49 20.97 16.07
CA MET A 792 16.52 21.14 17.09
C MET A 792 16.17 22.21 18.14
N ASP A 793 15.21 23.11 17.87
CA ASP A 793 14.66 24.05 18.86
C ASP A 793 13.83 23.36 19.97
N TYR A 794 13.46 22.08 19.78
CA TYR A 794 12.77 21.26 20.79
C TYR A 794 13.73 20.37 21.61
N VAL A 795 15.03 20.41 21.27
CA VAL A 795 16.13 19.73 21.95
C VAL A 795 17.05 20.78 22.60
N ASN A 796 16.49 21.70 23.37
CA ASN A 796 17.31 22.44 24.33
C ASN A 796 17.57 21.52 25.52
N GLU A 797 18.78 20.96 25.62
CA GLU A 797 19.24 20.14 26.76
C GLU A 797 19.00 20.83 28.12
N SER A 798 18.91 22.15 28.13
CA SER A 798 18.66 22.98 29.32
C SER A 798 17.18 23.17 29.68
N GLU A 799 16.21 22.85 28.81
CA GLU A 799 14.77 23.15 29.03
C GLU A 799 13.83 21.92 29.08
N GLY A 800 14.37 20.70 28.93
CA GLY A 800 13.63 19.43 28.95
C GLY A 800 12.94 19.08 27.62
N ASN A 801 12.63 17.78 27.41
CA ASN A 801 11.91 17.26 26.25
C ASN A 801 10.63 18.10 25.98
N LYS A 802 10.53 18.79 24.85
CA LYS A 802 9.37 19.65 24.49
C LYS A 802 8.56 19.11 23.29
N PHE A 803 8.66 17.83 22.97
CA PHE A 803 8.20 17.28 21.69
C PHE A 803 6.68 17.20 21.54
N LEU A 804 5.94 16.97 22.64
CA LEU A 804 4.48 16.81 22.61
C LEU A 804 3.80 17.96 23.37
N THR A 805 3.22 18.92 22.64
CA THR A 805 2.38 19.97 23.25
C THR A 805 0.95 19.48 23.40
N GLU A 806 0.20 20.05 24.35
CA GLU A 806 -1.22 19.72 24.54
C GLU A 806 -2.04 20.03 23.27
N ASP A 807 -1.72 21.13 22.59
CA ASP A 807 -2.35 21.51 21.33
C ASP A 807 -2.08 20.49 20.22
N LEU A 808 -0.86 19.92 20.16
CA LEU A 808 -0.54 18.85 19.21
C LEU A 808 -1.36 17.58 19.51
N VAL A 809 -1.56 17.23 20.78
CA VAL A 809 -2.41 16.08 21.15
C VAL A 809 -3.87 16.32 20.73
N LYS A 810 -4.38 17.53 20.99
CA LYS A 810 -5.74 17.93 20.58
C LYS A 810 -5.90 17.84 19.06
N GLU A 811 -4.96 18.40 18.31
CA GLU A 811 -4.99 18.38 16.85
C GLU A 811 -4.85 16.96 16.28
N ALA A 812 -3.96 16.14 16.84
CA ALA A 812 -3.82 14.73 16.45
C ALA A 812 -5.13 13.96 16.72
N TYR A 813 -5.78 14.17 17.87
CA TYR A 813 -7.08 13.59 18.16
C TYR A 813 -8.12 14.00 17.11
N HIS A 814 -8.23 15.30 16.80
CA HIS A 814 -9.21 15.78 15.80
C HIS A 814 -8.94 15.25 14.40
N ARG A 815 -7.68 15.01 14.05
CA ARG A 815 -7.25 14.42 12.76
C ARG A 815 -7.37 12.91 12.66
N HIS A 816 -7.74 12.20 13.72
CA HIS A 816 -7.67 10.73 13.77
C HIS A 816 -6.24 10.19 13.62
N ALA A 817 -5.25 10.97 14.05
CA ALA A 817 -3.84 10.63 13.94
C ALA A 817 -3.29 10.12 15.28
N ALA A 818 -2.53 9.03 15.22
CA ALA A 818 -1.60 8.63 16.27
C ALA A 818 -0.16 8.98 15.86
N ILE A 819 0.73 9.14 16.83
CA ILE A 819 2.05 9.70 16.62
C ILE A 819 3.11 8.62 16.81
N ARG A 820 3.98 8.46 15.81
CA ARG A 820 5.27 7.80 15.91
C ARG A 820 6.33 8.81 16.31
N MET A 821 6.99 8.55 17.43
CA MET A 821 8.05 9.39 17.96
C MET A 821 9.30 9.32 17.06
N PRO A 822 10.14 10.38 17.05
CA PRO A 822 11.34 10.41 16.24
C PRO A 822 12.33 9.30 16.65
N PHE A 823 13.16 8.86 15.70
CA PHE A 823 14.23 7.91 15.97
C PHE A 823 15.17 8.44 17.06
N GLY A 824 15.52 7.59 18.04
CA GLY A 824 16.37 7.96 19.18
C GLY A 824 15.65 8.69 20.32
N PHE A 825 14.32 8.89 20.24
CA PHE A 825 13.55 9.33 21.40
C PHE A 825 13.64 8.28 22.51
N LYS A 826 14.04 8.71 23.71
CA LYS A 826 14.23 7.78 24.83
C LYS A 826 12.88 7.40 25.42
N ASP A 827 12.70 6.10 25.65
CA ASP A 827 11.65 5.50 26.48
C ASP A 827 10.21 5.45 25.92
N ILE A 828 9.85 6.22 24.88
CA ILE A 828 8.50 6.19 24.26
C ILE A 828 8.59 6.17 22.73
N ASP A 829 7.94 5.21 22.08
CA ASP A 829 7.98 5.10 20.62
C ASP A 829 6.68 5.59 19.97
N HIS A 830 5.53 5.39 20.62
CA HIS A 830 4.24 5.80 20.07
C HIS A 830 3.35 6.51 21.08
N VAL A 831 2.48 7.38 20.55
CA VAL A 831 1.47 8.12 21.32
C VAL A 831 0.12 8.04 20.61
N ILE A 832 -0.93 7.61 21.31
CA ILE A 832 -2.31 7.61 20.80
C ILE A 832 -3.17 8.59 21.62
N PRO A 833 -3.67 9.68 21.03
CA PRO A 833 -4.56 10.62 21.70
C PRO A 833 -5.94 10.02 22.00
N PHE A 834 -6.51 10.36 23.16
CA PHE A 834 -7.92 10.11 23.46
C PHE A 834 -8.56 11.33 24.12
N LYS A 835 -9.89 11.41 24.06
CA LYS A 835 -10.67 12.43 24.76
C LYS A 835 -11.48 11.76 25.86
N TYR A 836 -11.50 12.35 27.06
CA TYR A 836 -12.33 11.91 28.19
C TYR A 836 -13.04 13.13 28.77
N SER A 837 -14.34 13.02 29.06
CA SER A 837 -15.16 14.15 29.49
C SER A 837 -14.95 15.40 28.59
N SER A 838 -14.35 16.48 29.11
CA SER A 838 -14.02 17.70 28.36
C SER A 838 -12.51 17.88 28.09
N ASP A 839 -11.67 16.93 28.51
CA ASP A 839 -10.22 16.99 28.46
C ASP A 839 -9.62 15.92 27.54
N TYR A 840 -8.31 15.97 27.37
CA TYR A 840 -7.54 15.10 26.48
C TYR A 840 -6.48 14.34 27.28
N GLY A 841 -6.26 13.09 26.88
CA GLY A 841 -5.22 12.23 27.44
C GLY A 841 -4.46 11.50 26.34
N VAL A 842 -3.44 10.76 26.75
CA VAL A 842 -2.60 9.99 25.82
C VAL A 842 -2.38 8.56 26.30
N ILE A 843 -2.32 7.65 25.34
CA ILE A 843 -1.72 6.33 25.51
C ILE A 843 -0.25 6.46 25.12
N LEU A 844 0.67 6.16 26.04
CA LEU A 844 2.10 6.10 25.75
C LEU A 844 2.50 4.65 25.55
N ILE A 845 3.21 4.36 24.47
CA ILE A 845 3.60 3.01 24.11
C ILE A 845 5.12 2.94 23.96
N GLN A 846 5.71 1.99 24.66
CA GLN A 846 7.11 1.58 24.48
C GLN A 846 7.15 0.16 23.95
N ASN A 847 7.87 -0.04 22.88
CA ASN A 847 8.13 -1.31 22.22
C ASN A 847 9.55 -1.75 22.58
N LYS A 848 9.74 -3.05 22.82
CA LYS A 848 11.09 -3.62 22.78
C LYS A 848 11.30 -4.41 21.51
N ASN A 849 12.46 -4.16 20.92
CA ASN A 849 12.96 -4.81 19.73
C ASN A 849 13.32 -6.28 19.98
N ALA A 850 12.96 -7.18 19.05
CA ALA A 850 13.09 -8.64 19.13
C ALA A 850 14.51 -9.22 19.33
N LYS A 851 15.53 -8.41 19.62
CA LYS A 851 16.93 -8.81 19.83
C LYS A 851 17.52 -8.42 21.20
N GLN A 852 16.85 -7.64 22.05
CA GLN A 852 17.40 -7.15 23.32
C GLN A 852 16.37 -7.25 24.45
N SER A 853 16.33 -8.37 25.17
CA SER A 853 15.31 -8.66 26.18
C SER A 853 15.87 -8.69 27.60
N THR A 854 15.56 -7.66 28.38
CA THR A 854 15.16 -7.79 29.80
C THR A 854 14.29 -6.58 30.12
N TYR A 855 13.06 -6.80 30.59
CA TYR A 855 12.22 -5.76 31.15
C TYR A 855 13.00 -5.04 32.27
N LYS A 856 13.18 -3.72 32.15
CA LYS A 856 13.86 -2.91 33.17
C LYS A 856 12.83 -2.02 33.85
N SER A 857 12.82 -2.02 35.19
CA SER A 857 11.88 -1.21 35.98
C SER A 857 11.97 0.30 35.71
N VAL A 858 13.07 0.76 35.12
CA VAL A 858 13.34 2.17 34.76
C VAL A 858 12.44 2.65 33.61
N ASP A 859 12.09 1.76 32.67
CA ASP A 859 11.23 2.04 31.50
C ASP A 859 9.81 2.48 31.92
N ASN A 860 9.36 2.03 33.09
CA ASN A 860 8.01 2.21 33.61
C ASN A 860 7.65 3.65 34.03
N PHE A 861 8.64 4.44 34.47
CA PHE A 861 8.41 5.81 34.91
C PHE A 861 8.04 6.71 33.73
N ALA A 862 8.66 6.49 32.56
CA ALA A 862 8.38 7.26 31.36
C ALA A 862 6.95 7.03 30.84
N LEU A 863 6.44 5.80 30.96
CA LEU A 863 5.11 5.39 30.49
C LEU A 863 3.94 5.91 31.34
N THR A 864 4.21 6.44 32.53
CA THR A 864 3.18 6.91 33.48
C THR A 864 3.29 8.40 33.78
N ASN A 865 4.37 9.04 33.34
CA ASN A 865 4.65 10.46 33.59
C ASN A 865 4.49 11.29 32.30
N PRO A 866 3.49 12.18 32.19
CA PRO A 866 3.30 13.03 31.01
C PRO A 866 4.51 13.92 30.68
N ALA A 867 5.36 14.23 31.68
CA ALA A 867 6.57 15.01 31.46
C ALA A 867 7.63 14.29 30.61
N SER A 868 7.56 12.96 30.46
CA SER A 868 8.49 12.19 29.63
C SER A 868 8.43 12.61 28.15
N VAL A 869 7.24 12.97 27.68
CA VAL A 869 6.96 13.45 26.31
C VAL A 869 6.83 14.97 26.21
N GLY A 870 6.99 15.70 27.32
CA GLY A 870 6.99 17.17 27.35
C GLY A 870 5.70 17.83 27.81
N ILE A 871 4.71 17.07 28.29
CA ILE A 871 3.48 17.59 28.86
C ILE A 871 3.69 17.92 30.35
N ARG A 872 3.49 19.19 30.73
CA ARG A 872 3.80 19.69 32.08
C ARG A 872 2.59 19.77 33.04
N GLN A 873 1.39 19.41 32.59
CA GLN A 873 0.18 19.46 33.41
C GLN A 873 0.17 18.33 34.44
N LYS A 874 -0.03 18.67 35.72
CA LYS A 874 0.09 17.72 36.85
C LYS A 874 -0.97 16.61 36.86
N ASP A 875 -2.15 16.88 36.34
CA ASP A 875 -3.31 15.98 36.35
C ASP A 875 -3.64 15.37 34.97
N TYR A 876 -2.71 15.47 34.02
CA TYR A 876 -2.88 14.95 32.67
C TYR A 876 -3.00 13.42 32.68
N LYS A 877 -4.00 12.87 31.99
CA LYS A 877 -4.27 11.43 31.99
C LYS A 877 -3.35 10.70 31.01
N VAL A 878 -2.62 9.73 31.53
CA VAL A 878 -1.66 8.91 30.79
C VAL A 878 -2.00 7.44 31.03
N LEU A 879 -2.13 6.67 29.94
CA LEU A 879 -2.25 5.22 29.97
C LEU A 879 -0.98 4.62 29.36
N GLY A 880 -0.18 3.92 30.16
CA GLY A 880 1.07 3.32 29.71
C GLY A 880 0.89 1.90 29.18
N ILE A 881 1.48 1.61 28.02
CA ILE A 881 1.55 0.29 27.42
C ILE A 881 3.02 -0.07 27.15
N TYR A 882 3.44 -1.22 27.64
CA TYR A 882 4.72 -1.83 27.30
C TYR A 882 4.46 -3.05 26.42
N ALA A 883 5.00 -3.04 25.20
CA ALA A 883 4.79 -4.09 24.21
C ALA A 883 6.09 -4.86 23.93
N ASP A 884 6.03 -6.18 24.11
CA ASP A 884 7.12 -7.12 23.86
C ASP A 884 6.66 -8.21 22.88
N PHE A 885 7.14 -8.15 21.64
CA PHE A 885 6.80 -9.11 20.59
C PHE A 885 7.86 -10.20 20.38
N HIS A 886 8.74 -10.45 21.35
CA HIS A 886 9.73 -11.53 21.29
C HIS A 886 9.10 -12.93 21.30
N GLN A 887 9.67 -13.85 20.50
CA GLN A 887 9.48 -15.29 20.67
C GLN A 887 10.41 -15.77 21.80
N GLY A 888 9.86 -16.08 22.98
CA GLY A 888 10.64 -16.72 24.04
C GLY A 888 10.94 -18.18 23.69
N GLU A 889 12.04 -18.73 24.22
CA GLU A 889 12.40 -20.16 24.15
C GLU A 889 11.39 -21.11 24.82
N LEU A 890 10.27 -20.58 25.34
CA LEU A 890 9.27 -21.31 26.11
C LEU A 890 7.88 -21.16 25.44
N PRO A 891 7.06 -22.22 25.41
CA PRO A 891 5.77 -22.27 24.73
C PRO A 891 4.66 -21.60 25.57
N TYR A 892 4.94 -20.43 26.16
CA TYR A 892 3.90 -19.68 26.86
C TYR A 892 3.02 -18.99 25.83
N LYS A 893 1.70 -19.17 25.94
CA LYS A 893 0.69 -18.44 25.16
C LYS A 893 0.96 -16.93 25.26
N ALA A 894 0.72 -16.20 24.17
CA ALA A 894 0.65 -14.74 24.21
C ALA A 894 -0.26 -14.30 25.38
N THR A 895 0.17 -13.29 26.11
CA THR A 895 -0.49 -12.83 27.34
C THR A 895 -0.51 -11.32 27.36
N SER A 896 -1.64 -10.76 27.80
CA SER A 896 -1.72 -9.40 28.33
C SER A 896 -1.80 -9.49 29.85
N GLU A 897 -1.11 -8.61 30.57
CA GLU A 897 -1.23 -8.52 32.02
C GLU A 897 -1.05 -7.08 32.51
N ILE A 898 -1.54 -6.77 33.71
CA ILE A 898 -1.21 -5.53 34.40
C ILE A 898 0.08 -5.73 35.19
N LYS A 899 1.03 -4.80 35.04
CA LYS A 899 2.18 -4.68 35.92
C LYS A 899 2.05 -3.44 36.79
N SER A 900 2.11 -3.63 38.11
CA SER A 900 2.22 -2.54 39.07
C SER A 900 3.68 -2.09 39.21
N ILE A 901 3.88 -0.78 39.23
CA ILE A 901 5.18 -0.12 39.28
C ILE A 901 5.26 0.66 40.57
N ASP A 902 6.29 0.42 41.38
CA ASP A 902 6.60 1.29 42.51
C ASP A 902 7.30 2.57 41.99
N TYR A 903 6.74 3.76 42.26
CA TYR A 903 7.44 5.01 41.96
C TYR A 903 8.79 5.07 42.71
N ILE A 904 9.86 5.43 42.01
CA ILE A 904 11.10 5.86 42.68
C ILE A 904 10.74 7.11 43.49
N SER A 905 10.87 7.04 44.83
CA SER A 905 10.54 8.14 45.72
C SER A 905 11.35 9.38 45.34
N THR A 906 10.66 10.43 44.88
CA THR A 906 11.26 11.77 44.73
C THR A 906 10.75 12.65 45.86
N ARG A 907 11.50 13.69 46.24
CA ARG A 907 11.15 14.62 47.34
C ARG A 907 9.76 15.27 47.20
N SER A 908 9.12 15.19 46.04
CA SER A 908 7.83 15.81 45.70
C SER A 908 6.64 14.86 45.54
N ARG A 909 6.85 13.54 45.49
CA ARG A 909 5.76 12.53 45.45
C ARG A 909 6.15 11.32 46.30
N PRO A 910 5.54 11.09 47.48
CA PRO A 910 5.74 9.86 48.24
C PRO A 910 5.19 8.67 47.44
N GLY A 911 5.85 7.51 47.53
CA GLY A 911 5.68 6.37 46.62
C GLY A 911 4.22 5.97 46.36
N GLU A 912 3.71 6.35 45.19
CA GLU A 912 2.47 5.81 44.63
C GLU A 912 2.82 4.59 43.77
N LYS A 913 1.89 3.63 43.66
CA LYS A 913 1.99 2.55 42.67
C LYS A 913 1.25 2.96 41.42
N ALA A 914 1.85 2.81 40.25
CA ALA A 914 1.17 3.03 38.97
C ALA A 914 1.07 1.72 38.19
N ASN A 915 -0.08 1.48 37.57
CA ASN A 915 -0.30 0.30 36.75
C ASN A 915 -0.04 0.62 35.26
N ILE A 916 0.61 -0.31 34.56
CA ILE A 916 0.75 -0.28 33.09
C ILE A 916 0.24 -1.58 32.49
N MET A 917 -0.16 -1.52 31.23
CA MET A 917 -0.46 -2.71 30.44
C MET A 917 0.83 -3.30 29.90
N TYR A 918 1.02 -4.60 30.10
CA TYR A 918 2.11 -5.36 29.51
C TYR A 918 1.54 -6.32 28.47
N ILE A 919 1.96 -6.16 27.21
CA ILE A 919 1.52 -6.98 26.08
C ILE A 919 2.69 -7.87 25.64
N ARG A 920 2.46 -9.18 25.59
CA ARG A 920 3.46 -10.15 25.11
C ARG A 920 2.93 -10.96 23.93
N GLY A 921 3.62 -10.89 22.80
CA GLY A 921 3.27 -11.60 21.57
C GLY A 921 2.19 -10.90 20.74
N VAL A 922 2.11 -11.23 19.46
CA VAL A 922 1.15 -10.61 18.52
C VAL A 922 -0.26 -11.15 18.71
N GLU A 923 -0.37 -12.35 19.26
CA GLU A 923 -1.63 -13.07 19.45
C GLU A 923 -2.47 -12.51 20.61
N ALA A 924 -1.93 -11.59 21.41
CA ALA A 924 -2.64 -10.91 22.49
C ALA A 924 -3.87 -10.11 22.00
N PHE A 925 -3.93 -9.77 20.70
CA PHE A 925 -5.07 -9.08 20.11
C PHE A 925 -6.14 -10.04 19.53
N GLU A 926 -5.94 -11.36 19.63
CA GLU A 926 -6.87 -12.41 19.21
C GLU A 926 -7.31 -12.35 17.72
N PHE A 927 -6.44 -11.92 16.82
CA PHE A 927 -6.69 -11.99 15.38
C PHE A 927 -6.59 -13.43 14.85
N ASP A 928 -7.11 -13.68 13.63
CA ASP A 928 -7.01 -14.97 12.93
C ASP A 928 -5.55 -15.47 12.86
N ASN A 929 -5.36 -16.78 12.99
CA ASN A 929 -4.06 -17.46 12.85
C ASN A 929 -3.29 -17.06 11.58
N GLU A 930 -3.99 -16.84 10.47
CA GLU A 930 -3.39 -16.53 9.19
C GLU A 930 -2.90 -15.07 9.11
N ILE A 931 -3.53 -14.16 9.87
CA ILE A 931 -3.04 -12.79 10.13
C ILE A 931 -1.82 -12.83 11.05
N ASN A 932 -1.91 -13.56 12.17
CA ASN A 932 -0.80 -13.68 13.13
C ASN A 932 0.46 -14.21 12.46
N LYS A 933 0.32 -15.24 11.60
CA LYS A 933 1.43 -15.79 10.80
C LYS A 933 2.08 -14.75 9.89
N ARG A 934 1.30 -13.86 9.26
CA ARG A 934 1.84 -12.77 8.44
C ARG A 934 2.52 -11.69 9.27
N LEU A 935 1.96 -11.32 10.41
CA LEU A 935 2.59 -10.38 11.34
C LEU A 935 3.94 -10.92 11.84
N PHE A 936 4.02 -12.23 12.11
CA PHE A 936 5.30 -12.87 12.40
C PHE A 936 6.29 -12.79 11.24
N LYS A 937 5.85 -12.97 9.99
CA LYS A 937 6.72 -12.73 8.84
C LYS A 937 7.21 -11.29 8.83
N VAL A 938 6.34 -10.30 9.03
CA VAL A 938 6.74 -8.88 9.11
C VAL A 938 7.80 -8.65 10.18
N LEU A 939 7.63 -9.22 11.37
CA LEU A 939 8.60 -9.15 12.48
C LEU A 939 9.99 -9.68 12.10
N TYR A 940 10.06 -10.80 11.38
CA TYR A 940 11.31 -11.54 11.16
C TYR A 940 11.89 -11.45 9.74
N THR A 941 11.21 -10.79 8.81
CA THR A 941 11.70 -10.58 7.44
C THR A 941 12.99 -9.75 7.47
N ARG A 942 14.08 -10.32 6.94
CA ARG A 942 15.38 -9.66 6.81
C ARG A 942 15.52 -9.02 5.43
N PRO A 943 16.11 -7.83 5.32
CA PRO A 943 16.51 -7.29 4.04
C PRO A 943 17.62 -8.13 3.40
N TRP A 944 17.63 -8.17 2.07
CA TRP A 944 18.76 -8.59 1.23
C TRP A 944 20.06 -7.86 1.65
N PRO A 945 21.28 -8.47 1.58
CA PRO A 945 22.47 -7.99 2.30
C PRO A 945 23.14 -6.72 1.73
N LEU A 946 22.44 -5.59 1.77
CA LEU A 946 23.01 -4.24 1.62
C LEU A 946 22.89 -3.41 2.91
N ASP A 947 22.54 -4.05 4.03
CA ASP A 947 22.41 -3.52 5.40
C ASP A 947 23.68 -2.86 5.98
N ARG A 948 24.78 -2.76 5.20
CA ARG A 948 26.03 -2.10 5.60
C ARG A 948 26.28 -0.73 4.99
N TYR A 949 25.57 -0.34 3.93
CA TYR A 949 25.84 0.94 3.26
C TYR A 949 25.12 2.15 3.88
N TRP A 950 24.11 1.92 4.71
CA TRP A 950 23.34 2.99 5.38
C TRP A 950 23.51 2.99 6.91
N SER A 951 24.09 1.93 7.47
CA SER A 951 24.36 1.78 8.92
C SER A 951 25.78 2.19 9.35
N THR A 952 26.58 2.74 8.43
CA THR A 952 27.98 3.13 8.69
C THR A 952 28.21 4.64 8.85
N PHE A 953 27.18 5.48 8.78
CA PHE A 953 27.32 6.87 9.20
C PHE A 953 27.34 6.97 10.73
N GLY A 954 28.54 6.89 11.30
CA GLY A 954 28.76 7.28 12.69
C GLY A 954 28.39 8.75 12.88
N GLU A 955 27.78 9.09 14.01
CA GLU A 955 27.33 10.45 14.40
C GLU A 955 28.42 11.53 14.23
N ASN A 956 29.70 11.14 14.13
CA ASN A 956 30.85 12.03 14.02
C ASN A 956 31.36 12.26 12.58
N GLU A 957 30.81 11.61 11.56
CA GLU A 957 31.27 11.76 10.16
C GLU A 957 30.35 12.64 9.28
N LEU A 958 29.26 13.18 9.84
CA LEU A 958 28.32 14.05 9.13
C LEU A 958 28.76 15.53 9.14
N VAL A 959 29.80 15.85 8.35
CA VAL A 959 30.20 17.25 8.07
C VAL A 959 29.35 17.90 6.97
N ARG A 960 28.19 17.32 6.60
CA ARG A 960 27.27 17.91 5.61
C ARG A 960 25.88 18.18 6.19
N LYS A 961 25.85 19.11 7.14
CA LYS A 961 24.65 19.59 7.84
C LYS A 961 23.64 20.30 6.93
N ASP A 962 24.07 20.79 5.77
CA ASP A 962 23.23 21.56 4.84
C ASP A 962 22.63 20.71 3.70
N GLU A 963 23.26 19.58 3.34
CA GLU A 963 22.70 18.67 2.32
C GLU A 963 21.52 17.89 2.90
N ILE A 964 21.61 17.35 4.13
CA ILE A 964 20.52 16.57 4.77
C ILE A 964 19.29 17.44 5.10
N LYS A 965 19.49 18.74 5.42
CA LYS A 965 18.37 19.68 5.64
C LYS A 965 17.50 19.90 4.40
N SER A 966 18.07 19.72 3.21
CA SER A 966 17.34 19.87 1.93
C SER A 966 16.53 18.62 1.53
N PHE A 967 16.68 17.52 2.26
CA PHE A 967 16.06 16.22 1.95
C PHE A 967 15.07 15.75 3.01
N LEU A 968 14.51 16.62 3.85
CA LEU A 968 13.56 16.21 4.90
C LEU A 968 12.21 16.92 4.76
N PRO A 969 11.08 16.24 5.07
CA PRO A 969 9.77 16.87 5.06
C PRO A 969 9.72 18.04 6.04
N ILE A 970 8.83 19.00 5.78
CA ILE A 970 8.77 20.29 6.46
C ILE A 970 8.61 20.16 7.98
N ILE A 971 9.33 21.04 8.66
CA ILE A 971 9.49 21.24 10.09
C ILE A 971 8.29 22.05 10.65
N PHE A 972 7.56 21.52 11.64
CA PHE A 972 6.57 22.30 12.40
C PHE A 972 7.27 23.18 13.44
N LYS A 973 7.53 24.45 13.14
CA LYS A 973 8.04 25.41 14.13
C LYS A 973 6.86 26.14 14.80
N GLN A 974 6.58 25.87 16.08
CA GLN A 974 5.64 26.67 16.88
C GLN A 974 6.40 27.47 17.94
N ASN A 975 6.37 28.80 17.84
CA ASN A 975 6.71 29.66 18.97
C ASN A 975 5.47 29.91 19.83
N LYS A 976 5.64 29.94 21.15
CA LYS A 976 4.56 30.23 22.11
C LYS A 976 3.88 31.57 21.79
N GLY A 977 2.59 31.52 21.46
CA GLY A 977 1.73 32.70 21.31
C GLY A 977 1.49 33.20 19.88
N GLU A 978 1.98 32.51 18.85
CA GLU A 978 1.75 32.89 17.44
C GLU A 978 0.76 31.92 16.75
N SER A 979 -0.31 32.46 16.17
CA SER A 979 -1.30 31.75 15.34
C SER A 979 -0.69 31.32 14.00
N LEU A 980 -1.25 30.26 13.40
CA LEU A 980 -0.84 29.46 12.22
C LEU A 980 -0.45 30.20 10.91
N ILE A 981 -0.31 31.53 10.90
CA ILE A 981 -0.24 32.35 9.67
C ILE A 981 0.99 33.27 9.57
N ASP A 982 1.67 33.65 10.66
CA ASP A 982 2.37 34.94 10.60
C ASP A 982 3.84 34.99 10.15
N LYS A 983 4.63 33.90 10.00
CA LYS A 983 6.07 34.07 9.68
C LYS A 983 6.71 32.99 8.79
N TRP A 984 6.55 33.11 7.47
CA TRP A 984 7.51 32.57 6.50
C TRP A 984 8.52 33.66 6.13
N LYS A 985 9.61 33.78 6.89
CA LYS A 985 10.75 34.64 6.52
C LYS A 985 12.06 33.85 6.53
N MET A 986 12.78 34.07 5.43
CA MET A 986 14.12 33.60 4.99
C MET A 986 14.18 32.21 4.37
#